data_AF-A0A1H0FTE2-F1
#
_entry.id   AF-A0A1H0FTE2-F1
#
_cell.length_a   1.000
_cell.length_b   1.000
_cell.length_c   1.000
_cell.angle_alpha   90.00
_cell.angle_beta   90.00
_cell.angle_gamma   90.00
#
_symmetry.space_group_name_H-M   'P 1'
#
loop_
_entity.id
_entity.type
_entity.pdbx_description
1 polymer ?
#
loop_
_entity_poly.entity_id
_entity_poly.type
_entity_poly.pdbx_seq_one_letter_code
_entity_poly.pdbx_strand_id
1 'polypeptide(L)'
;MLKIGRLPIYILIINIALFFIWNLIFTEDEWMRSVGGCVLQLIAAGFSFVWVWQACRKVTEKQKKFWLLLSIGLGLYFLANTLWLHYLIDQREVDFNDSSYLIWLLAYIFFLAALIIKTKEIGRAVSKTSYIFETSIFVITASAVSLHFLINPIIAYAADSPLITAISLIFIVVSLSILFVVTILYYLIKNNKEHQLMLYIVIGFILQVAADMGSAYLSHTGSFQGGNIVVLFWLLAIWMIGFAGLYAKEDASEIYWEIQNPFKTRENFFPYASVVIMNVLVVYSYDWNFNALSAGLTITFMMMIGRQLYIMNKNKKLINEYRFLAYHDPLTGLKNRASFNKDAAKFKEAVHHNTIAFVLLDLDRFKVINDTLGHFFGDKILIQTAERLKNVSDNNTSIYRLSGDEFVIILLKTSEKKCRDYAENLLEEFKVPFSVDGHEAAVTPSIGINIVSGKENQVEDFLKHADVAMYHAKENGKNNYSFYTAALSETAARKMMIENELQKAAGREQLFLVYQPKVNLLTKEIVGVEALLRWKHPELGFVSPGEFIPVAEDTGQIVSLGRWVMEQACEQQRVWLNRGMPSLGISVNVSVRQFQHSEFLKDVREILKKTGIKPCQLELEITESIMQDIEESTKILAALKKLGIQTSIDDFGKGYSSLLILQKLPIDVLKIDKSFIDDMENDGQQSIVKTIIAMGLNLNLGVIAEGIENELQLKTLIEYQCSMGQGYLFSKPVPPENIEEMLLGKKSRGSQTG
;
A
#
# COMPACT_ATOMS: atom_id res chain seq x y z
N MET A 1 -38.83 1.81 2.71
CA MET A 1 -39.69 1.19 3.74
C MET A 1 -41.18 1.58 3.60
N LEU A 2 -41.63 2.15 2.47
CA LEU A 2 -43.03 2.58 2.27
C LEU A 2 -43.49 2.22 0.85
N LYS A 3 -44.06 1.03 0.67
CA LYS A 3 -44.96 0.72 -0.47
C LYS A 3 -45.95 -0.41 -0.18
N ILE A 4 -45.99 -0.90 1.06
CA ILE A 4 -47.03 -1.81 1.56
C ILE A 4 -47.62 -1.07 2.76
N GLY A 5 -48.89 -0.66 2.69
CA GLY A 5 -49.54 0.14 3.73
C GLY A 5 -49.55 -0.55 5.09
N ARG A 6 -49.87 0.20 6.16
CA ARG A 6 -50.00 -0.34 7.54
C ARG A 6 -51.14 -1.38 7.70
N LEU A 7 -51.90 -1.65 6.63
CA LEU A 7 -53.07 -2.54 6.61
C LEU A 7 -52.80 -3.95 7.17
N PRO A 8 -51.72 -4.68 6.81
CA PRO A 8 -51.44 -6.00 7.39
C PRO A 8 -51.23 -5.99 8.90
N ILE A 9 -50.66 -4.92 9.45
CA ILE A 9 -50.45 -4.76 10.89
C ILE A 9 -51.78 -4.48 11.59
N TYR A 10 -52.66 -3.67 11.00
CA TYR A 10 -54.01 -3.47 11.53
C TYR A 10 -54.84 -4.74 11.53
N ILE A 11 -54.75 -5.56 10.47
CA ILE A 11 -55.43 -6.86 10.41
C ILE A 11 -54.93 -7.78 11.54
N LEU A 12 -53.61 -7.85 11.78
CA LEU A 12 -53.05 -8.61 12.91
C LEU A 12 -53.61 -8.11 14.25
N ILE A 13 -53.60 -6.79 14.49
CA ILE A 13 -54.10 -6.22 15.76
C ILE A 13 -55.58 -6.54 15.96
N ILE A 14 -56.40 -6.40 14.91
CA ILE A 14 -57.83 -6.74 14.96
C ILE A 14 -57.99 -8.24 15.24
N ASN A 15 -57.22 -9.10 14.59
CA ASN A 15 -57.30 -10.55 14.76
C ASN A 15 -56.90 -10.98 16.19
N ILE A 16 -55.89 -10.34 16.81
CA ILE A 16 -55.54 -10.53 18.23
C ILE A 16 -56.64 -10.00 19.15
N ALA A 17 -57.20 -8.81 18.88
CA ALA A 17 -58.28 -8.24 19.68
C ALA A 17 -59.52 -9.16 19.64
N LEU A 18 -59.87 -9.68 18.47
CA LEU A 18 -60.95 -10.65 18.30
C LEU A 18 -60.68 -11.94 19.07
N PHE A 19 -59.43 -12.42 19.15
CA PHE A 19 -59.09 -13.57 19.98
C PHE A 19 -59.44 -13.34 21.45
N PHE A 20 -59.04 -12.21 22.03
CA PHE A 20 -59.36 -11.90 23.42
C PHE A 20 -60.85 -11.64 23.65
N ILE A 21 -61.50 -10.89 22.75
CA ILE A 21 -62.94 -10.62 22.83
C ILE A 21 -63.74 -11.91 22.75
N TRP A 22 -63.41 -12.81 21.81
CA TRP A 22 -64.09 -14.09 21.66
C TRP A 22 -63.96 -14.96 22.92
N ASN A 23 -62.74 -15.08 23.46
CA ASN A 23 -62.51 -15.84 24.70
C ASN A 23 -63.20 -15.23 25.92
N LEU A 24 -63.41 -13.90 25.94
CA LEU A 24 -64.14 -13.21 27.00
C LEU A 24 -65.66 -13.39 26.88
N ILE A 25 -66.19 -13.49 25.65
CA ILE A 25 -67.63 -13.74 25.43
C ILE A 25 -67.99 -15.19 25.80
N PHE A 26 -67.11 -16.15 25.52
CA PHE A 26 -67.37 -17.58 25.69
C PHE A 26 -66.55 -18.20 26.83
N THR A 27 -66.40 -17.52 27.98
CA THR A 27 -65.54 -17.98 29.09
C THR A 27 -65.89 -19.39 29.59
N GLU A 28 -67.19 -19.70 29.67
CA GLU A 28 -67.70 -20.98 30.20
C GLU A 28 -67.90 -22.07 29.13
N ASP A 29 -67.72 -21.73 27.84
CA ASP A 29 -67.98 -22.64 26.71
C ASP A 29 -66.67 -22.99 25.99
N GLU A 30 -66.07 -24.12 26.36
CA GLU A 30 -64.81 -24.60 25.80
C GLU A 30 -64.89 -24.93 24.30
N TRP A 31 -66.01 -25.47 23.85
CA TRP A 31 -66.23 -25.79 22.45
C TRP A 31 -66.25 -24.49 21.62
N MET A 32 -67.03 -23.49 22.04
CA MET A 32 -67.07 -22.19 21.37
C MET A 32 -65.71 -21.48 21.37
N ARG A 33 -64.93 -21.57 22.46
CA ARG A 33 -63.55 -21.04 22.49
C ARG A 33 -62.65 -21.72 21.47
N SER A 34 -62.76 -23.04 21.33
CA SER A 34 -61.99 -23.82 20.36
C SER A 34 -62.36 -23.48 18.91
N VAL A 35 -63.65 -23.32 18.64
CA VAL A 35 -64.17 -22.87 17.34
C VAL A 35 -63.61 -21.49 16.98
N GLY A 36 -63.69 -20.51 17.89
CA GLY A 36 -63.16 -19.16 17.63
C GLY A 36 -61.65 -19.13 17.43
N GLY A 37 -60.91 -19.91 18.23
CA GLY A 37 -59.47 -20.08 18.04
C GLY A 37 -59.12 -20.60 16.64
N CYS A 38 -59.82 -21.63 16.17
CA CYS A 38 -59.60 -22.22 14.85
C CYS A 38 -59.98 -21.26 13.71
N VAL A 39 -61.11 -20.55 13.81
CA VAL A 39 -61.53 -19.56 12.81
C VAL A 39 -60.50 -18.43 12.67
N LEU A 40 -59.99 -17.91 13.78
CA LEU A 40 -58.98 -16.85 13.75
C LEU A 40 -57.65 -17.35 13.16
N GLN A 41 -57.27 -18.60 13.43
CA GLN A 41 -56.10 -19.23 12.80
C GLN A 41 -56.29 -19.45 11.30
N LEU A 42 -57.49 -19.80 10.83
CA LEU A 42 -57.79 -19.91 9.39
C LEU A 42 -57.66 -18.56 8.69
N ILE A 43 -58.11 -17.47 9.32
CA ILE A 43 -57.92 -16.11 8.80
C ILE A 43 -56.42 -15.81 8.66
N ALA A 44 -55.63 -16.07 9.70
CA ALA A 44 -54.19 -15.86 9.67
C ALA A 44 -53.51 -16.70 8.57
N ALA A 45 -53.83 -18.00 8.50
CA ALA A 45 -53.26 -18.93 7.53
C ALA A 45 -53.63 -18.57 6.09
N GLY A 46 -54.87 -18.10 5.84
CA GLY A 46 -55.31 -17.65 4.53
C GLY A 46 -54.54 -16.44 4.01
N PHE A 47 -54.40 -15.39 4.84
CA PHE A 47 -53.61 -14.21 4.48
C PHE A 47 -52.13 -14.56 4.30
N SER A 48 -51.55 -15.33 5.23
CA SER A 48 -50.15 -15.76 5.15
C SER A 48 -49.88 -16.60 3.90
N PHE A 49 -50.76 -17.53 3.53
CA PHE A 49 -50.65 -18.32 2.31
C PHE A 49 -50.61 -17.43 1.07
N VAL A 50 -51.54 -16.47 0.96
CA VAL A 50 -51.60 -15.55 -0.18
C VAL A 50 -50.32 -14.72 -0.29
N TRP A 51 -49.82 -14.18 0.82
CA TRP A 51 -48.60 -13.35 0.80
C TRP A 51 -47.34 -14.15 0.45
N VAL A 52 -47.18 -15.35 1.02
CA VAL A 52 -46.05 -16.24 0.71
C VAL A 52 -46.13 -16.77 -0.72
N TRP A 53 -47.34 -17.08 -1.22
CA TRP A 53 -47.55 -17.47 -2.62
C TRP A 53 -47.20 -16.34 -3.59
N GLN A 54 -47.60 -15.11 -3.28
CA GLN A 54 -47.22 -13.93 -4.07
C GLN A 54 -45.71 -13.71 -4.06
N ALA A 55 -45.02 -13.93 -2.93
CA ALA A 55 -43.57 -13.89 -2.86
C ALA A 55 -42.94 -14.93 -3.80
N CYS A 56 -43.44 -16.16 -3.81
CA CYS A 56 -42.96 -17.23 -4.70
C CYS A 56 -42.96 -16.83 -6.19
N ARG A 57 -43.94 -16.02 -6.62
CA ARG A 57 -44.05 -15.55 -8.02
C ARG A 57 -43.13 -14.38 -8.36
N LYS A 58 -42.68 -13.61 -7.38
CA LYS A 58 -41.87 -12.40 -7.57
C LYS A 58 -40.36 -12.67 -7.53
N VAL A 59 -39.95 -13.72 -6.83
CA VAL A 59 -38.55 -13.92 -6.46
C VAL A 59 -37.82 -14.77 -7.52
N THR A 60 -36.50 -14.57 -7.65
CA THR A 60 -35.60 -15.31 -8.56
C THR A 60 -35.68 -16.84 -8.42
N GLU A 61 -35.33 -17.57 -9.50
CA GLU A 61 -35.35 -19.05 -9.55
C GLU A 61 -34.58 -19.74 -8.41
N LYS A 62 -33.51 -19.11 -7.89
CA LYS A 62 -32.72 -19.67 -6.77
C LYS A 62 -33.51 -19.74 -5.46
N GLN A 63 -34.32 -18.71 -5.16
CA GLN A 63 -35.09 -18.63 -3.92
C GLN A 63 -36.52 -19.16 -4.07
N LYS A 64 -37.00 -19.35 -5.31
CA LYS A 64 -38.35 -19.85 -5.62
C LYS A 64 -38.70 -21.17 -4.93
N LYS A 65 -37.72 -22.09 -4.83
CA LYS A 65 -37.92 -23.38 -4.14
C LYS A 65 -38.26 -23.21 -2.65
N PHE A 66 -37.61 -22.26 -1.97
CA PHE A 66 -37.89 -21.96 -0.56
C PHE A 66 -39.32 -21.46 -0.38
N TRP A 67 -39.71 -20.43 -1.15
CA TRP A 67 -41.04 -19.84 -1.07
C TRP A 67 -42.14 -20.81 -1.48
N LEU A 68 -41.88 -21.68 -2.48
CA LEU A 68 -42.83 -22.71 -2.91
C LEU A 68 -43.11 -23.72 -1.78
N LEU A 69 -42.07 -24.30 -1.17
CA LEU A 69 -42.26 -25.26 -0.07
C LEU A 69 -42.94 -24.61 1.14
N LEU A 70 -42.59 -23.36 1.46
CA LEU A 70 -43.24 -22.62 2.54
C LEU A 70 -44.73 -22.37 2.24
N SER A 71 -45.08 -22.05 0.99
CA SER A 71 -46.47 -21.88 0.56
C SER A 71 -47.26 -23.19 0.60
N ILE A 72 -46.67 -24.32 0.19
CA ILE A 72 -47.29 -25.64 0.28
C ILE A 72 -47.55 -26.00 1.74
N GLY A 73 -46.58 -25.77 2.63
CA GLY A 73 -46.75 -25.98 4.07
C GLY A 73 -47.90 -25.15 4.66
N LEU A 74 -48.00 -23.86 4.32
CA LEU A 74 -49.10 -23.00 4.77
C LEU A 74 -50.47 -23.43 4.21
N GLY A 75 -50.51 -23.90 2.95
CA GLY A 75 -51.73 -24.43 2.34
C GLY A 75 -52.21 -25.72 3.02
N LEU A 76 -51.29 -26.63 3.33
CA LEU A 76 -51.59 -27.84 4.12
C LEU A 76 -52.03 -27.48 5.55
N TYR A 77 -51.39 -26.50 6.18
CA TYR A 77 -51.79 -26.01 7.51
C TYR A 77 -53.21 -25.42 7.50
N PHE A 78 -53.57 -24.67 6.46
CA PHE A 78 -54.93 -24.16 6.26
C PHE A 78 -55.95 -25.30 6.07
N LEU A 79 -55.61 -26.29 5.24
CA LEU A 79 -56.45 -27.47 5.01
C LEU A 79 -56.68 -28.26 6.30
N ALA A 80 -55.63 -28.51 7.08
CA ALA A 80 -55.71 -29.21 8.36
C ALA A 80 -56.64 -28.49 9.35
N ASN A 81 -56.49 -27.16 9.49
CA ASN A 81 -57.39 -26.37 10.34
C ASN A 81 -58.83 -26.35 9.81
N THR A 82 -59.04 -26.43 8.50
CA THR A 82 -60.39 -26.47 7.92
C THR A 82 -61.10 -27.78 8.25
N LEU A 83 -60.39 -28.91 8.12
CA LEU A 83 -60.91 -30.22 8.53
C LEU A 83 -61.15 -30.27 10.04
N TRP A 84 -60.25 -29.69 10.83
CA TRP A 84 -60.42 -29.59 12.27
C TRP A 84 -61.66 -28.78 12.65
N LEU A 85 -61.87 -27.62 12.02
CA LEU A 85 -63.08 -26.81 12.24
C LEU A 85 -64.34 -27.56 11.84
N HIS A 86 -64.32 -28.27 10.70
CA HIS A 86 -65.47 -29.07 10.27
C HIS A 86 -65.80 -30.17 11.29
N TYR A 87 -64.78 -30.86 11.79
CA TYR A 87 -64.93 -31.88 12.83
C TYR A 87 -65.48 -31.30 14.14
N LEU A 88 -64.95 -30.16 14.60
CA LEU A 88 -65.45 -29.47 15.80
C LEU A 88 -66.93 -29.11 15.66
N ILE A 89 -67.36 -28.63 14.48
CA ILE A 89 -68.77 -28.25 14.23
C ILE A 89 -69.68 -29.49 14.22
N ASP A 90 -69.22 -30.59 13.65
CA ASP A 90 -70.00 -31.82 13.45
C ASP A 90 -70.18 -32.60 14.76
N GLN A 91 -69.10 -32.80 15.51
CA GLN A 91 -69.11 -33.63 16.74
C GLN A 91 -69.50 -32.84 18.00
N ARG A 92 -69.38 -31.50 18.00
CA ARG A 92 -69.58 -30.62 19.17
C ARG A 92 -68.74 -30.95 20.40
N GLU A 93 -67.69 -31.74 20.22
CA GLU A 93 -66.74 -32.15 21.26
C GLU A 93 -65.31 -31.86 20.79
N VAL A 94 -64.39 -31.66 21.73
CA VAL A 94 -62.99 -31.34 21.47
C VAL A 94 -62.16 -32.63 21.50
N ASP A 95 -62.41 -33.49 20.51
CA ASP A 95 -61.82 -34.84 20.44
C ASP A 95 -60.80 -35.00 19.31
N PHE A 96 -59.89 -35.97 19.45
CA PHE A 96 -58.81 -36.19 18.49
C PHE A 96 -59.32 -36.56 17.08
N ASN A 97 -58.82 -35.87 16.04
CA ASN A 97 -59.16 -36.14 14.63
C ASN A 97 -57.91 -36.56 13.82
N ASP A 98 -57.77 -37.86 13.57
CA ASP A 98 -56.62 -38.46 12.88
C ASP A 98 -56.24 -37.74 11.57
N SER A 99 -57.24 -37.36 10.76
CA SER A 99 -57.03 -36.76 9.44
C SER A 99 -56.39 -35.37 9.53
N SER A 100 -56.81 -34.56 10.50
CA SER A 100 -56.30 -33.20 10.69
C SER A 100 -54.85 -33.21 11.20
N TYR A 101 -54.54 -34.10 12.15
CA TYR A 101 -53.18 -34.27 12.69
C TYR A 101 -52.18 -34.77 11.65
N LEU A 102 -52.59 -35.70 10.77
CA LEU A 102 -51.72 -36.18 9.69
C LEU A 102 -51.38 -35.08 8.68
N ILE A 103 -52.33 -34.20 8.35
CA ILE A 103 -52.08 -33.07 7.43
C ILE A 103 -51.22 -31.99 8.10
N TRP A 104 -51.40 -31.71 9.38
CA TRP A 104 -50.48 -30.82 10.13
C TRP A 104 -49.06 -31.36 10.14
N LEU A 105 -48.88 -32.66 10.35
CA LEU A 105 -47.56 -33.29 10.30
C LEU A 105 -46.92 -33.13 8.91
N LEU A 106 -47.70 -33.34 7.85
CA LEU A 106 -47.22 -33.12 6.48
C LEU A 106 -46.82 -31.65 6.25
N ALA A 107 -47.60 -30.69 6.75
CA ALA A 107 -47.27 -29.26 6.69
C ALA A 107 -45.91 -28.97 7.34
N TYR A 108 -45.61 -29.57 8.49
CA TYR A 108 -44.34 -29.38 9.18
C TYR A 108 -43.14 -29.96 8.43
N ILE A 109 -43.32 -31.07 7.72
CA ILE A 109 -42.27 -31.64 6.85
C ILE A 109 -41.92 -30.63 5.75
N PHE A 110 -42.92 -29.98 5.14
CA PHE A 110 -42.69 -28.94 4.14
C PHE A 110 -42.03 -27.68 4.74
N PHE A 111 -42.42 -27.26 5.94
CA PHE A 111 -41.75 -26.17 6.65
C PHE A 111 -40.28 -26.47 6.93
N LEU A 112 -39.99 -27.66 7.45
CA LEU A 112 -38.62 -28.10 7.71
C LEU A 112 -37.79 -28.15 6.42
N ALA A 113 -38.35 -28.71 5.34
CA ALA A 113 -37.69 -28.75 4.04
C ALA A 113 -37.38 -27.35 3.49
N ALA A 114 -38.32 -26.40 3.62
CA ALA A 114 -38.11 -25.00 3.23
C ALA A 114 -36.92 -24.39 4.00
N LEU A 115 -36.92 -24.51 5.33
CA LEU A 115 -35.86 -23.98 6.19
C LEU A 115 -34.48 -24.59 5.88
N ILE A 116 -34.41 -25.89 5.60
CA ILE A 116 -33.16 -26.59 5.22
C ILE A 116 -32.60 -26.04 3.89
N ILE A 117 -33.47 -25.78 2.90
CA ILE A 117 -33.02 -25.20 1.63
C ILE A 117 -32.45 -23.80 1.85
N LYS A 118 -33.14 -22.96 2.61
CA LYS A 118 -32.69 -21.57 2.84
C LYS A 118 -31.41 -21.50 3.67
N THR A 119 -31.25 -22.36 4.68
CA THR A 119 -29.99 -22.46 5.44
C THR A 119 -28.82 -22.93 4.57
N LYS A 120 -29.03 -23.89 3.65
CA LYS A 120 -27.99 -24.32 2.69
C LYS A 120 -27.61 -23.21 1.70
N GLU A 121 -28.58 -22.42 1.25
CA GLU A 121 -28.35 -21.29 0.34
C GLU A 121 -27.43 -20.24 0.99
N ILE A 122 -27.78 -19.77 2.19
CA ILE A 122 -27.00 -18.76 2.91
C ILE A 122 -25.66 -19.33 3.41
N GLY A 123 -25.66 -20.57 3.89
CA GLY A 123 -24.48 -21.23 4.47
C GLY A 123 -23.36 -21.58 3.48
N ARG A 124 -23.56 -21.42 2.16
CA ARG A 124 -22.45 -21.51 1.17
C ARG A 124 -21.53 -20.29 1.21
N ALA A 125 -22.01 -19.16 1.74
CA ALA A 125 -21.29 -17.89 1.75
C ALA A 125 -20.56 -17.59 3.08
N VAL A 126 -20.80 -18.37 4.13
CA VAL A 126 -20.33 -18.08 5.50
C VAL A 126 -19.67 -19.32 6.11
N SER A 127 -18.54 -19.12 6.80
CA SER A 127 -17.86 -20.19 7.55
C SER A 127 -18.77 -20.72 8.66
N LYS A 128 -19.18 -21.99 8.54
CA LYS A 128 -20.10 -22.67 9.46
C LYS A 128 -19.52 -22.87 10.87
N THR A 129 -18.18 -22.92 10.99
CA THR A 129 -17.49 -23.31 12.23
C THR A 129 -17.73 -22.35 13.39
N SER A 130 -18.10 -21.09 13.11
CA SER A 130 -18.26 -20.05 14.14
C SER A 130 -19.52 -20.17 14.99
N TYR A 131 -20.52 -20.98 14.60
CA TYR A 131 -21.84 -21.04 15.28
C TYR A 131 -22.28 -22.46 15.67
N ILE A 132 -21.44 -23.49 15.45
CA ILE A 132 -21.78 -24.90 15.71
C ILE A 132 -21.96 -25.14 17.21
N PHE A 133 -21.13 -24.53 18.05
CA PHE A 133 -21.25 -24.68 19.50
C PHE A 133 -22.52 -24.00 20.02
N GLU A 134 -22.80 -22.79 19.55
CA GLU A 134 -23.95 -21.99 19.95
C GLU A 134 -25.28 -22.68 19.65
N THR A 135 -25.39 -23.23 18.44
CA THR A 135 -26.59 -23.94 17.98
C THR A 135 -26.74 -25.30 18.66
N SER A 136 -25.65 -26.04 18.81
CA SER A 136 -25.68 -27.34 19.50
C SER A 136 -26.05 -27.21 20.97
N ILE A 137 -25.50 -26.23 21.71
CA ILE A 137 -25.81 -26.01 23.14
C ILE A 137 -27.31 -25.72 23.33
N PHE A 138 -27.87 -24.86 22.49
CA PHE A 138 -29.28 -24.51 22.55
C PHE A 138 -30.19 -25.71 22.27
N VAL A 139 -29.86 -26.53 21.27
CA VAL A 139 -30.67 -27.70 20.92
C VAL A 139 -30.54 -28.82 21.94
N ILE A 140 -29.36 -29.05 22.50
CA ILE A 140 -29.19 -29.99 23.63
C ILE A 140 -30.06 -29.55 24.81
N THR A 141 -30.12 -28.24 25.08
CA THR A 141 -30.98 -27.68 26.12
C THR A 141 -32.46 -27.97 25.84
N ALA A 142 -32.96 -27.58 24.66
CA ALA A 142 -34.35 -27.78 24.29
C ALA A 142 -34.74 -29.28 24.28
N SER A 143 -33.86 -30.16 23.79
CA SER A 143 -34.07 -31.60 23.78
C SER A 143 -34.14 -32.20 25.18
N ALA A 144 -33.27 -31.78 26.10
CA ALA A 144 -33.30 -32.28 27.48
C ALA A 144 -34.53 -31.77 28.27
N VAL A 145 -34.97 -30.54 28.04
CA VAL A 145 -36.24 -30.01 28.58
C VAL A 145 -37.42 -30.81 28.03
N SER A 146 -37.45 -31.03 26.71
CA SER A 146 -38.52 -31.81 26.05
C SER A 146 -38.54 -33.26 26.52
N LEU A 147 -37.36 -33.87 26.69
CA LEU A 147 -37.26 -35.25 27.16
C LEU A 147 -37.82 -35.40 28.58
N HIS A 148 -37.51 -34.45 29.46
CA HIS A 148 -37.96 -34.50 30.85
C HIS A 148 -39.45 -34.17 31.03
N PHE A 149 -39.93 -33.07 30.45
CA PHE A 149 -41.28 -32.56 30.72
C PHE A 149 -42.35 -33.04 29.72
N LEU A 150 -41.97 -33.54 28.55
CA LEU A 150 -42.92 -33.94 27.51
C LEU A 150 -42.82 -35.44 27.21
N ILE A 151 -41.64 -35.91 26.78
CA ILE A 151 -41.47 -37.28 26.26
C ILE A 151 -41.62 -38.32 27.37
N ASN A 152 -40.92 -38.15 28.50
CA ASN A 152 -40.98 -39.13 29.60
C ASN A 152 -42.41 -39.31 30.15
N PRO A 153 -43.19 -38.24 30.43
CA PRO A 153 -44.58 -38.39 30.81
C PRO A 153 -45.45 -39.03 29.73
N ILE A 154 -45.32 -38.61 28.46
CA ILE A 154 -46.10 -39.22 27.34
C ILE A 154 -45.88 -40.74 27.26
N ILE A 155 -44.64 -41.20 27.44
CA ILE A 155 -44.30 -42.64 27.42
C ILE A 155 -44.86 -43.35 28.66
N ALA A 156 -44.79 -42.72 29.85
CA ALA A 156 -45.24 -43.33 31.10
C ALA A 156 -46.76 -43.55 31.15
N TYR A 157 -47.54 -42.69 30.48
CA TYR A 157 -49.02 -42.77 30.41
C TYR A 157 -49.54 -43.43 29.13
N ALA A 158 -48.68 -44.09 28.34
CA ALA A 158 -49.01 -44.69 27.03
C ALA A 158 -49.97 -45.90 27.07
N ALA A 159 -50.70 -46.11 28.18
CA ALA A 159 -51.45 -47.33 28.45
C ALA A 159 -52.72 -47.51 27.58
N ASP A 160 -53.30 -46.44 27.02
CA ASP A 160 -54.65 -46.52 26.41
C ASP A 160 -54.71 -46.27 24.88
N SER A 161 -53.67 -45.72 24.22
CA SER A 161 -53.66 -45.57 22.74
C SER A 161 -52.24 -45.43 22.14
N PRO A 162 -51.72 -46.47 21.45
CA PRO A 162 -50.38 -46.43 20.86
C PRO A 162 -50.25 -45.46 19.67
N LEU A 163 -51.33 -45.23 18.92
CA LEU A 163 -51.32 -44.35 17.75
C LEU A 163 -51.19 -42.87 18.15
N ILE A 164 -51.95 -42.43 19.16
CA ILE A 164 -51.90 -41.04 19.67
C ILE A 164 -50.54 -40.74 20.29
N THR A 165 -49.99 -41.71 21.03
CA THR A 165 -48.64 -41.63 21.61
C THR A 165 -47.59 -41.47 20.50
N ALA A 166 -47.67 -42.28 19.43
CA ALA A 166 -46.74 -42.20 18.31
C ALA A 166 -46.82 -40.84 17.58
N ILE A 167 -48.04 -40.35 17.29
CA ILE A 167 -48.24 -39.07 16.63
C ILE A 167 -47.68 -37.92 17.49
N SER A 168 -47.95 -37.93 18.80
CA SER A 168 -47.46 -36.91 19.73
C SER A 168 -45.93 -36.86 19.80
N LEU A 169 -45.28 -38.02 19.85
CA LEU A 169 -43.81 -38.11 19.83
C LEU A 169 -43.23 -37.60 18.51
N ILE A 170 -43.85 -37.92 17.37
CA ILE A 170 -43.43 -37.43 16.07
C ILE A 170 -43.52 -35.90 16.01
N PHE A 171 -44.60 -35.29 16.53
CA PHE A 171 -44.73 -33.83 16.61
C PHE A 171 -43.60 -33.18 17.41
N ILE A 172 -43.23 -33.74 18.56
CA ILE A 172 -42.11 -33.22 19.37
C ILE A 172 -40.79 -33.29 18.59
N VAL A 173 -40.51 -34.41 17.93
CA VAL A 173 -39.27 -34.61 17.16
C VAL A 173 -39.19 -33.64 15.97
N VAL A 174 -40.29 -33.45 15.25
CA VAL A 174 -40.33 -32.51 14.12
C VAL A 174 -40.19 -31.06 14.61
N SER A 175 -40.82 -30.72 15.74
CA SER A 175 -40.70 -29.39 16.37
C SER A 175 -39.26 -29.08 16.79
N LEU A 176 -38.58 -30.04 17.43
CA LEU A 176 -37.15 -29.92 17.77
C LEU A 176 -36.26 -29.81 16.52
N SER A 177 -36.61 -30.51 15.45
CA SER A 177 -35.90 -30.43 14.16
C SER A 177 -36.04 -29.04 13.53
N ILE A 178 -37.25 -28.47 13.55
CA ILE A 178 -37.50 -27.09 13.11
C ILE A 178 -36.69 -26.11 13.98
N LEU A 179 -36.72 -26.26 15.30
CA LEU A 179 -35.96 -25.41 16.23
C LEU A 179 -34.45 -25.42 15.92
N PHE A 180 -33.88 -26.60 15.65
CA PHE A 180 -32.47 -26.74 15.27
C PHE A 180 -32.14 -25.95 14.01
N VAL A 181 -32.91 -26.14 12.94
CA VAL A 181 -32.66 -25.48 11.65
C VAL A 181 -32.89 -23.96 11.76
N VAL A 182 -33.89 -23.53 12.50
CA VAL A 182 -34.20 -22.09 12.72
C VAL A 182 -33.12 -21.40 13.55
N THR A 183 -32.56 -22.09 14.55
CA THR A 183 -31.46 -21.54 15.35
C THR A 183 -30.20 -21.37 14.49
N ILE A 184 -29.90 -22.32 13.60
CA ILE A 184 -28.82 -22.16 12.62
C ILE A 184 -29.12 -20.98 11.69
N LEU A 185 -30.35 -20.88 11.21
CA LEU A 185 -30.77 -19.79 10.33
C LEU A 185 -30.60 -18.42 10.98
N TYR A 186 -30.96 -18.27 12.26
CA TYR A 186 -30.77 -17.04 13.05
C TYR A 186 -29.32 -16.52 13.01
N TYR A 187 -28.33 -17.39 13.19
CA TYR A 187 -26.92 -17.00 13.13
C TYR A 187 -26.46 -16.68 11.70
N LEU A 188 -26.97 -17.40 10.70
CA LEU A 188 -26.62 -17.17 9.30
C LEU A 188 -27.19 -15.87 8.72
N ILE A 189 -28.36 -15.43 9.16
CA ILE A 189 -29.05 -14.26 8.61
C ILE A 189 -28.50 -12.93 9.16
N LYS A 190 -27.60 -12.96 10.14
CA LYS A 190 -27.06 -11.74 10.78
C LYS A 190 -26.28 -10.84 9.81
N ASN A 191 -25.64 -11.43 8.80
CA ASN A 191 -24.86 -10.71 7.78
C ASN A 191 -25.57 -10.71 6.40
N ASN A 192 -26.90 -10.89 6.39
CA ASN A 192 -27.69 -10.98 5.17
C ASN A 192 -28.54 -9.71 4.98
N LYS A 193 -28.63 -9.16 3.75
CA LYS A 193 -29.51 -8.03 3.42
C LYS A 193 -30.99 -8.32 3.74
N GLU A 194 -31.40 -9.59 3.73
CA GLU A 194 -32.74 -10.04 4.11
C GLU A 194 -32.93 -10.21 5.63
N HIS A 195 -32.01 -9.74 6.48
CA HIS A 195 -32.02 -9.97 7.94
C HIS A 195 -33.40 -9.74 8.58
N GLN A 196 -34.02 -8.58 8.33
CA GLN A 196 -35.33 -8.24 8.92
C GLN A 196 -36.45 -9.17 8.45
N LEU A 197 -36.44 -9.58 7.17
CA LEU A 197 -37.41 -10.51 6.61
C LEU A 197 -37.24 -11.90 7.22
N MET A 198 -36.00 -12.38 7.24
CA MET A 198 -35.66 -13.70 7.77
C MET A 198 -35.88 -13.77 9.28
N LEU A 199 -35.77 -12.66 10.00
CA LEU A 199 -36.09 -12.58 11.42
C LEU A 199 -37.57 -12.88 11.69
N TYR A 200 -38.50 -12.46 10.82
CA TYR A 200 -39.91 -12.85 10.96
C TYR A 200 -40.11 -14.36 10.80
N ILE A 201 -39.41 -15.01 9.87
CA ILE A 201 -39.43 -16.49 9.74
C ILE A 201 -38.89 -17.15 11.00
N VAL A 202 -37.75 -16.67 11.51
CA VAL A 202 -37.13 -17.21 12.73
C VAL A 202 -38.06 -17.06 13.93
N ILE A 203 -38.61 -15.87 14.16
CA ILE A 203 -39.55 -15.61 15.27
C ILE A 203 -40.80 -16.47 15.11
N GLY A 204 -41.37 -16.54 13.90
CA GLY A 204 -42.56 -17.32 13.63
C GLY A 204 -42.41 -18.79 13.97
N PHE A 205 -41.34 -19.44 13.51
CA PHE A 205 -41.09 -20.84 13.83
C PHE A 205 -40.68 -21.09 15.29
N ILE A 206 -40.01 -20.13 15.96
CA ILE A 206 -39.76 -20.24 17.42
C ILE A 206 -41.09 -20.21 18.18
N LEU A 207 -42.01 -19.30 17.82
CA LEU A 207 -43.35 -19.23 18.41
C LEU A 207 -44.15 -20.51 18.13
N GLN A 208 -44.05 -21.07 16.93
CA GLN A 208 -44.69 -22.34 16.56
C GLN A 208 -44.23 -23.47 17.49
N VAL A 209 -42.92 -23.65 17.61
CA VAL A 209 -42.34 -24.70 18.47
C VAL A 209 -42.70 -24.48 19.94
N ALA A 210 -42.69 -23.24 20.41
CA ALA A 210 -43.10 -22.91 21.78
C ALA A 210 -44.59 -23.24 22.03
N ALA A 211 -45.46 -22.97 21.05
CA ALA A 211 -46.87 -23.33 21.11
C ALA A 211 -47.06 -24.86 21.12
N ASP A 212 -46.35 -25.59 20.27
CA ASP A 212 -46.40 -27.06 20.23
C ASP A 212 -45.98 -27.68 21.57
N MET A 213 -44.85 -27.22 22.12
CA MET A 213 -44.35 -27.67 23.42
C MET A 213 -45.30 -27.30 24.57
N GLY A 214 -45.84 -26.08 24.56
CA GLY A 214 -46.81 -25.63 25.55
C GLY A 214 -48.12 -26.41 25.50
N SER A 215 -48.63 -26.68 24.29
CA SER A 215 -49.83 -27.49 24.08
C SER A 215 -49.62 -28.92 24.60
N ALA A 216 -48.50 -29.56 24.23
CA ALA A 216 -48.19 -30.90 24.68
C ALA A 216 -48.11 -31.00 26.22
N TYR A 217 -47.50 -30.01 26.87
CA TYR A 217 -47.41 -29.96 28.33
C TYR A 217 -48.78 -29.75 29.00
N LEU A 218 -49.57 -28.79 28.52
CA LEU A 218 -50.89 -28.48 29.09
C LEU A 218 -51.88 -29.63 28.86
N SER A 219 -51.82 -30.29 27.70
CA SER A 219 -52.65 -31.44 27.38
C SER A 219 -52.35 -32.60 28.32
N HIS A 220 -51.06 -32.84 28.62
CA HIS A 220 -50.66 -33.88 29.55
C HIS A 220 -51.10 -33.59 31.00
N THR A 221 -51.05 -32.33 31.44
CA THR A 221 -51.47 -31.94 32.79
C THR A 221 -52.99 -31.80 32.95
N GLY A 222 -53.78 -32.09 31.90
CA GLY A 222 -55.24 -31.94 31.90
C GLY A 222 -55.73 -30.49 32.01
N SER A 223 -54.85 -29.52 31.76
CA SER A 223 -55.11 -28.08 31.93
C SER A 223 -55.30 -27.34 30.61
N PHE A 224 -55.17 -28.03 29.47
CA PHE A 224 -55.44 -27.46 28.17
C PHE A 224 -56.95 -27.21 28.00
N GLN A 225 -57.30 -25.99 27.61
CA GLN A 225 -58.67 -25.61 27.27
C GLN A 225 -58.68 -24.80 25.98
N GLY A 226 -59.79 -24.87 25.25
CA GLY A 226 -60.10 -23.94 24.18
C GLY A 226 -59.88 -22.48 24.63
N GLY A 227 -59.06 -21.72 23.90
CA GLY A 227 -58.78 -20.31 24.23
C GLY A 227 -57.53 -20.05 25.08
N ASN A 228 -56.74 -21.08 25.41
CA ASN A 228 -55.46 -20.91 26.10
C ASN A 228 -54.49 -19.99 25.31
N ILE A 229 -53.57 -19.32 26.02
CA ILE A 229 -52.54 -18.45 25.40
C ILE A 229 -51.67 -19.18 24.38
N VAL A 230 -51.52 -20.50 24.47
CA VAL A 230 -50.84 -21.31 23.45
C VAL A 230 -51.48 -21.17 22.07
N VAL A 231 -52.82 -21.04 21.99
CA VAL A 231 -53.55 -20.83 20.73
C VAL A 231 -53.18 -19.50 20.09
N LEU A 232 -52.90 -18.47 20.91
CA LEU A 232 -52.40 -17.18 20.45
C LEU A 232 -50.97 -17.29 19.91
N PHE A 233 -50.12 -18.17 20.46
CA PHE A 233 -48.76 -18.36 19.94
C PHE A 233 -48.76 -18.99 18.54
N TRP A 234 -49.61 -20.00 18.28
CA TRP A 234 -49.81 -20.52 16.93
C TRP A 234 -50.33 -19.45 15.96
N LEU A 235 -51.28 -18.62 16.41
CA LEU A 235 -51.80 -17.50 15.63
C LEU A 235 -50.67 -16.54 15.22
N LEU A 236 -49.88 -16.09 16.20
CA LEU A 236 -48.77 -15.17 15.98
C LEU A 236 -47.67 -15.79 15.11
N ALA A 237 -47.39 -17.08 15.28
CA ALA A 237 -46.41 -17.81 14.47
C ALA A 237 -46.74 -17.72 12.98
N ILE A 238 -47.98 -18.03 12.61
CA ILE A 238 -48.46 -17.98 11.23
C ILE A 238 -48.44 -16.56 10.65
N TRP A 239 -48.78 -15.55 11.46
CA TRP A 239 -48.68 -14.15 11.04
C TRP A 239 -47.24 -13.72 10.78
N MET A 240 -46.29 -14.09 11.65
CA MET A 240 -44.87 -13.77 11.47
C MET A 240 -44.33 -14.43 10.19
N ILE A 241 -44.66 -15.70 9.93
CA ILE A 241 -44.29 -16.38 8.69
C ILE A 241 -44.89 -15.66 7.47
N GLY A 242 -46.15 -15.22 7.55
CA GLY A 242 -46.82 -14.46 6.48
C GLY A 242 -46.17 -13.11 6.18
N PHE A 243 -45.79 -12.35 7.21
CA PHE A 243 -45.11 -11.06 7.03
C PHE A 243 -43.78 -11.19 6.31
N ALA A 244 -43.07 -12.30 6.46
CA ALA A 244 -41.87 -12.54 5.67
C ALA A 244 -42.18 -12.56 4.16
N GLY A 245 -43.29 -13.20 3.74
CA GLY A 245 -43.74 -13.19 2.35
C GLY A 245 -44.12 -11.80 1.84
N LEU A 246 -44.79 -11.01 2.68
CA LEU A 246 -45.18 -9.63 2.36
C LEU A 246 -43.96 -8.75 2.02
N TYR A 247 -42.86 -8.88 2.75
CA TYR A 247 -41.67 -8.05 2.60
C TYR A 247 -40.62 -8.62 1.63
N ALA A 248 -40.91 -9.73 0.94
CA ALA A 248 -40.00 -10.33 -0.04
C ALA A 248 -39.75 -9.39 -1.23
N LYS A 249 -38.48 -9.25 -1.64
CA LYS A 249 -38.04 -8.37 -2.74
C LYS A 249 -37.46 -9.19 -3.91
N GLU A 250 -37.50 -8.61 -5.10
CA GLU A 250 -37.01 -9.22 -6.36
C GLU A 250 -35.49 -9.46 -6.40
N ASP A 251 -34.68 -8.58 -5.77
CA ASP A 251 -33.24 -8.49 -6.08
C ASP A 251 -32.34 -8.34 -4.81
N ALA A 252 -32.37 -9.34 -3.93
CA ALA A 252 -31.69 -9.29 -2.63
C ALA A 252 -30.41 -10.16 -2.53
N SER A 253 -29.76 -10.50 -3.65
CA SER A 253 -28.63 -11.44 -3.68
C SER A 253 -27.24 -10.78 -3.64
N GLU A 254 -27.03 -9.77 -2.80
CA GLU A 254 -25.69 -9.23 -2.56
C GLU A 254 -25.37 -9.22 -1.07
N ILE A 255 -24.34 -9.98 -0.70
CA ILE A 255 -23.78 -10.02 0.65
C ILE A 255 -23.09 -8.68 0.91
N TYR A 256 -23.49 -7.97 1.97
CA TYR A 256 -22.76 -6.80 2.44
C TYR A 256 -21.72 -7.25 3.47
N TRP A 257 -20.44 -7.01 3.22
CA TRP A 257 -19.39 -7.16 4.22
C TRP A 257 -19.31 -5.88 5.06
N GLU A 258 -20.17 -5.78 6.08
CA GLU A 258 -19.96 -4.76 7.12
C GLU A 258 -19.02 -5.36 8.17
N ILE A 259 -17.86 -4.72 8.39
CA ILE A 259 -16.92 -5.10 9.43
C ILE A 259 -17.60 -4.83 10.78
N GLN A 260 -18.19 -5.88 11.38
CA GLN A 260 -18.82 -5.76 12.69
C GLN A 260 -17.77 -5.46 13.76
N ASN A 261 -18.10 -4.48 14.59
CA ASN A 261 -17.31 -4.08 15.75
C ASN A 261 -17.34 -5.23 16.79
N PRO A 262 -16.20 -5.88 17.13
CA PRO A 262 -16.17 -7.10 17.94
C PRO A 262 -16.73 -6.93 19.36
N PHE A 263 -16.85 -5.70 19.84
CA PHE A 263 -17.34 -5.37 21.18
C PHE A 263 -18.86 -5.17 21.28
N LYS A 264 -19.59 -5.26 20.16
CA LYS A 264 -21.04 -5.01 20.15
C LYS A 264 -21.81 -6.25 19.73
N THR A 265 -21.70 -7.34 20.48
CA THR A 265 -22.35 -8.59 20.06
C THR A 265 -23.21 -9.22 21.14
N ARG A 266 -24.53 -9.16 20.92
CA ARG A 266 -25.55 -10.06 21.49
C ARG A 266 -25.34 -11.55 21.08
N GLU A 267 -24.17 -11.92 20.55
CA GLU A 267 -23.81 -13.23 20.00
C GLU A 267 -23.76 -14.35 21.04
N ASN A 268 -23.70 -13.97 22.32
CA ASN A 268 -23.57 -14.89 23.43
C ASN A 268 -24.90 -15.12 24.17
N PHE A 269 -26.05 -14.70 23.67
CA PHE A 269 -27.29 -14.83 24.46
C PHE A 269 -27.71 -16.30 24.65
N PHE A 270 -27.87 -17.06 23.56
CA PHE A 270 -28.46 -18.42 23.63
C PHE A 270 -27.67 -19.41 24.49
N PRO A 271 -26.33 -19.55 24.36
CA PRO A 271 -25.61 -20.56 25.13
C PRO A 271 -25.62 -20.28 26.64
N TYR A 272 -25.54 -19.01 27.03
CA TYR A 272 -25.54 -18.61 28.44
C TYR A 272 -26.96 -18.70 29.03
N ALA A 273 -27.97 -18.27 28.29
CA ALA A 273 -29.37 -18.46 28.67
C ALA A 273 -29.69 -19.96 28.84
N SER A 274 -29.22 -20.80 27.93
CA SER A 274 -29.36 -22.26 27.99
C SER A 274 -28.79 -22.85 29.28
N VAL A 275 -27.59 -22.45 29.69
CA VAL A 275 -26.97 -22.91 30.94
C VAL A 275 -27.76 -22.39 32.15
N VAL A 276 -28.18 -21.13 32.16
CA VAL A 276 -28.98 -20.56 33.27
C VAL A 276 -30.33 -21.28 33.39
N ILE A 277 -31.04 -21.47 32.29
CA ILE A 277 -32.32 -22.20 32.24
C ILE A 277 -32.12 -23.63 32.76
N MET A 278 -31.08 -24.33 32.29
CA MET A 278 -30.79 -25.68 32.78
C MET A 278 -30.50 -25.73 34.27
N ASN A 279 -29.73 -24.78 34.81
CA ASN A 279 -29.47 -24.71 36.25
C ASN A 279 -30.76 -24.50 37.04
N VAL A 280 -31.61 -23.56 36.62
CA VAL A 280 -32.90 -23.30 37.29
C VAL A 280 -33.81 -24.53 37.23
N LEU A 281 -33.91 -25.18 36.06
CA LEU A 281 -34.78 -26.35 35.87
C LEU A 281 -34.29 -27.58 36.65
N VAL A 282 -32.98 -27.81 36.71
CA VAL A 282 -32.42 -28.91 37.52
C VAL A 282 -32.72 -28.67 39.01
N VAL A 283 -32.60 -27.44 39.50
CA VAL A 283 -32.96 -27.09 40.89
C VAL A 283 -34.46 -27.25 41.13
N TYR A 284 -35.30 -26.78 40.21
CA TYR A 284 -36.77 -26.88 40.34
C TYR A 284 -37.26 -28.34 40.32
N SER A 285 -36.62 -29.21 39.53
CA SER A 285 -36.95 -30.64 39.45
C SER A 285 -36.69 -31.41 40.76
N TYR A 286 -36.13 -30.76 41.79
CA TYR A 286 -35.76 -31.18 43.16
C TYR A 286 -35.99 -32.65 43.60
N ASP A 287 -35.51 -33.61 42.81
CA ASP A 287 -35.52 -35.03 43.16
C ASP A 287 -34.10 -35.60 43.34
N TRP A 288 -33.04 -34.81 43.09
CA TRP A 288 -31.61 -35.21 43.13
C TRP A 288 -31.24 -36.48 42.35
N ASN A 289 -32.19 -37.06 41.62
CA ASN A 289 -32.01 -38.23 40.76
C ASN A 289 -31.43 -37.81 39.42
N PHE A 290 -30.56 -38.67 38.89
CA PHE A 290 -30.03 -38.47 37.54
C PHE A 290 -31.16 -38.56 36.52
N ASN A 291 -31.42 -37.47 35.81
CA ASN A 291 -32.50 -37.34 34.84
C ASN A 291 -32.02 -36.63 33.56
N ALA A 292 -32.92 -36.43 32.60
CA ALA A 292 -32.60 -35.78 31.34
C ALA A 292 -32.07 -34.34 31.52
N LEU A 293 -32.53 -33.60 32.53
CA LEU A 293 -32.06 -32.24 32.82
C LEU A 293 -30.63 -32.25 33.36
N SER A 294 -30.28 -33.15 34.29
CA SER A 294 -28.91 -33.27 34.81
C SER A 294 -27.92 -33.74 33.73
N ALA A 295 -28.35 -34.66 32.86
CA ALA A 295 -27.57 -35.08 31.69
C ALA A 295 -27.38 -33.92 30.70
N GLY A 296 -28.44 -33.17 30.38
CA GLY A 296 -28.40 -32.00 29.52
C GLY A 296 -27.48 -30.89 30.06
N LEU A 297 -27.54 -30.61 31.36
CA LEU A 297 -26.65 -29.65 32.03
C LEU A 297 -25.18 -30.08 31.92
N THR A 298 -24.88 -31.37 32.12
CA THR A 298 -23.51 -31.89 32.01
C THR A 298 -22.97 -31.76 30.59
N ILE A 299 -23.77 -32.13 29.58
CA ILE A 299 -23.37 -32.05 28.17
C ILE A 299 -23.19 -30.58 27.73
N THR A 300 -24.12 -29.70 28.11
CA THR A 300 -24.02 -28.26 27.79
C THR A 300 -22.79 -27.62 28.44
N PHE A 301 -22.46 -27.99 29.67
CA PHE A 301 -21.24 -27.56 30.35
C PHE A 301 -19.97 -28.03 29.61
N MET A 302 -19.90 -29.31 29.22
CA MET A 302 -18.78 -29.85 28.44
C MET A 302 -18.61 -29.17 27.08
N MET A 303 -19.71 -28.93 26.38
CA MET A 303 -19.73 -28.17 25.12
C MET A 303 -19.25 -26.73 25.32
N MET A 304 -19.60 -26.10 26.45
CA MET A 304 -19.13 -24.77 26.80
C MET A 304 -17.62 -24.74 27.04
N ILE A 305 -17.06 -25.73 27.73
CA ILE A 305 -15.60 -25.86 27.90
C ILE A 305 -14.93 -26.05 26.53
N GLY A 306 -15.44 -26.96 25.70
CA GLY A 306 -14.91 -27.20 24.34
C GLY A 306 -14.89 -25.92 23.50
N ARG A 307 -15.96 -25.13 23.57
CA ARG A 307 -16.04 -23.80 22.94
C ARG A 307 -14.95 -22.85 23.44
N GLN A 308 -14.75 -22.76 24.76
CA GLN A 308 -13.74 -21.86 25.35
C GLN A 308 -12.31 -22.25 24.94
N LEU A 309 -12.00 -23.55 24.91
CA LEU A 309 -10.71 -24.05 24.45
C LEU A 309 -10.47 -23.73 22.96
N TYR A 310 -11.50 -23.89 22.13
CA TYR A 310 -11.43 -23.55 20.70
C TYR A 310 -11.15 -22.05 20.49
N ILE A 311 -11.90 -21.18 21.16
CA ILE A 311 -11.73 -19.71 21.07
C ILE A 311 -10.32 -19.31 21.56
N MET A 312 -9.86 -19.87 22.68
CA MET A 312 -8.53 -19.59 23.21
C MET A 312 -7.43 -19.98 22.21
N ASN A 313 -7.53 -21.15 21.57
CA ASN A 313 -6.53 -21.59 20.58
C ASN A 313 -6.53 -20.68 19.33
N LYS A 314 -7.72 -20.30 18.85
CA LYS A 314 -7.87 -19.33 17.76
C LYS A 314 -7.25 -17.98 18.11
N ASN A 315 -7.51 -17.48 19.32
CA ASN A 315 -6.93 -16.22 19.81
C ASN A 315 -5.41 -16.30 19.93
N LYS A 316 -4.84 -17.42 20.39
CA LYS A 316 -3.38 -17.61 20.44
C LYS A 316 -2.74 -17.53 19.05
N LYS A 317 -3.35 -18.17 18.04
CA LYS A 317 -2.88 -18.06 16.64
C LYS A 317 -2.92 -16.62 16.14
N LEU A 318 -4.05 -15.94 16.34
CA LEU A 318 -4.21 -14.53 15.96
C LEU A 318 -3.20 -13.61 16.67
N ILE A 319 -2.90 -13.84 17.94
CA ILE A 319 -1.87 -13.09 18.68
C ILE A 319 -0.49 -13.34 18.08
N ASN A 320 -0.16 -14.58 17.70
CA ASN A 320 1.13 -14.89 17.09
C ASN A 320 1.27 -14.27 15.70
N GLU A 321 0.23 -14.33 14.87
CA GLU A 321 0.18 -13.64 13.58
C GLU A 321 0.32 -12.12 13.77
N TYR A 322 -0.39 -11.54 14.73
CA TYR A 322 -0.28 -10.13 15.07
C TYR A 322 1.13 -9.75 15.54
N ARG A 323 1.77 -10.59 16.37
CA ARG A 323 3.16 -10.39 16.80
C ARG A 323 4.12 -10.46 15.62
N PHE A 324 3.93 -11.40 14.70
CA PHE A 324 4.76 -11.48 13.49
C PHE A 324 4.60 -10.21 12.67
N LEU A 325 3.38 -9.78 12.37
CA LEU A 325 3.10 -8.54 11.62
C LEU A 325 3.61 -7.28 12.32
N ALA A 326 3.62 -7.25 13.65
CA ALA A 326 4.12 -6.10 14.41
C ALA A 326 5.65 -5.96 14.31
N TYR A 327 6.39 -7.06 14.14
CA TYR A 327 7.85 -7.09 14.24
C TYR A 327 8.57 -7.52 12.95
N HIS A 328 7.84 -7.95 11.93
CA HIS A 328 8.38 -8.36 10.64
C HIS A 328 7.74 -7.57 9.50
N ASP A 329 8.50 -7.39 8.43
CA ASP A 329 8.02 -6.88 7.16
C ASP A 329 7.22 -7.99 6.45
N PRO A 330 5.93 -7.78 6.13
CA PRO A 330 5.09 -8.84 5.56
C PRO A 330 5.51 -9.28 4.16
N LEU A 331 6.23 -8.43 3.43
CA LEU A 331 6.68 -8.74 2.06
C LEU A 331 7.92 -9.64 2.08
N THR A 332 8.98 -9.23 2.79
CA THR A 332 10.28 -9.92 2.76
C THR A 332 10.46 -10.93 3.90
N GLY A 333 9.62 -10.88 4.93
CA GLY A 333 9.74 -11.65 6.17
C GLY A 333 10.91 -11.21 7.06
N LEU A 334 11.70 -10.21 6.66
CA LEU A 334 12.76 -9.62 7.49
C LEU A 334 12.19 -8.91 8.71
N LYS A 335 13.03 -8.61 9.69
CA LYS A 335 12.64 -7.75 10.81
C LYS A 335 12.31 -6.34 10.29
N ASN A 336 11.26 -5.72 10.81
CA ASN A 336 10.86 -4.37 10.41
C ASN A 336 11.49 -3.28 11.30
N ARG A 337 11.14 -2.02 11.05
CA ARG A 337 11.56 -0.86 11.86
C ARG A 337 11.22 -0.98 13.35
N ALA A 338 10.07 -1.56 13.72
CA ALA A 338 9.72 -1.75 15.12
C ALA A 338 10.65 -2.75 15.82
N SER A 339 11.06 -3.82 15.12
CA SER A 339 12.09 -4.73 15.61
C SER A 339 13.46 -4.06 15.74
N PHE A 340 13.85 -3.25 14.75
CA PHE A 340 15.10 -2.48 14.83
C PHE A 340 15.15 -1.59 16.08
N ASN A 341 14.10 -0.80 16.30
CA ASN A 341 14.01 0.09 17.47
C ASN A 341 14.03 -0.68 18.80
N LYS A 342 13.40 -1.87 18.84
CA LYS A 342 13.41 -2.74 20.02
C LYS A 342 14.80 -3.32 20.29
N ASP A 343 15.53 -3.70 19.24
CA ASP A 343 16.88 -4.27 19.34
C ASP A 343 17.96 -3.18 19.52
N ALA A 344 17.66 -1.90 19.28
CA ALA A 344 18.58 -0.76 19.45
C ALA A 344 19.25 -0.70 20.83
N ALA A 345 18.50 -0.96 21.91
CA ALA A 345 19.05 -1.00 23.26
C ALA A 345 20.14 -2.07 23.42
N LYS A 346 19.96 -3.24 22.77
CA LYS A 346 20.95 -4.33 22.79
C LYS A 346 22.19 -3.95 21.99
N PHE A 347 22.04 -3.25 20.87
CA PHE A 347 23.18 -2.78 20.09
C PHE A 347 24.02 -1.79 20.89
N LYS A 348 23.37 -0.84 21.57
CA LYS A 348 24.06 0.12 22.46
C LYS A 348 24.89 -0.58 23.53
N GLU A 349 24.32 -1.58 24.19
CA GLU A 349 25.05 -2.39 25.18
C GLU A 349 26.21 -3.17 24.55
N ALA A 350 25.99 -3.77 23.38
CA ALA A 350 27.00 -4.57 22.71
C ALA A 350 28.20 -3.75 22.18
N VAL A 351 28.02 -2.48 21.82
CA VAL A 351 29.10 -1.55 21.40
C VAL A 351 30.14 -1.34 22.52
N HIS A 352 29.72 -1.42 23.79
CA HIS A 352 30.64 -1.25 24.93
C HIS A 352 31.67 -2.38 25.04
N HIS A 353 31.35 -3.57 24.53
CA HIS A 353 32.16 -4.77 24.68
C HIS A 353 32.69 -5.31 23.36
N ASN A 354 32.12 -4.90 22.22
CA ASN A 354 32.47 -5.39 20.90
C ASN A 354 32.44 -4.26 19.88
N THR A 355 33.20 -4.41 18.79
CA THR A 355 33.03 -3.59 17.59
C THR A 355 31.79 -4.05 16.82
N ILE A 356 30.94 -3.09 16.45
CA ILE A 356 29.71 -3.33 15.67
C ILE A 356 29.77 -2.47 14.42
N ALA A 357 29.31 -3.01 13.30
CA ALA A 357 29.09 -2.21 12.09
C ALA A 357 27.61 -2.09 11.76
N PHE A 358 27.20 -0.88 11.41
CA PHE A 358 25.91 -0.53 10.84
C PHE A 358 26.11 -0.37 9.34
N VAL A 359 25.49 -1.26 8.56
CA VAL A 359 25.54 -1.25 7.11
C VAL A 359 24.16 -0.86 6.60
N LEU A 360 24.07 0.23 5.85
CA LEU A 360 22.87 0.66 5.15
C LEU A 360 23.02 0.32 3.67
N LEU A 361 21.98 -0.26 3.08
CA LEU A 361 21.94 -0.64 1.67
C LEU A 361 20.66 -0.09 1.05
N ASP A 362 20.82 0.51 -0.12
CA ASP A 362 19.73 1.04 -0.95
C ASP A 362 19.88 0.51 -2.39
N LEU A 363 18.74 0.21 -3.03
CA LEU A 363 18.71 -0.31 -4.38
C LEU A 363 18.70 0.83 -5.41
N ASP A 364 19.77 0.91 -6.21
CA ASP A 364 19.92 1.96 -7.19
C ASP A 364 18.80 1.95 -8.24
N ARG A 365 18.19 3.11 -8.46
CA ARG A 365 17.12 3.32 -9.46
C ARG A 365 15.90 2.41 -9.27
N PHE A 366 15.65 1.88 -8.07
CA PHE A 366 14.48 1.02 -7.81
C PHE A 366 13.15 1.69 -8.14
N LYS A 367 13.03 3.00 -7.93
CA LYS A 367 11.85 3.76 -8.35
C LYS A 367 11.60 3.66 -9.87
N VAL A 368 12.64 3.76 -10.69
CA VAL A 368 12.53 3.62 -12.16
C VAL A 368 12.02 2.23 -12.53
N ILE A 369 12.46 1.20 -11.80
CA ILE A 369 11.98 -0.17 -12.00
C ILE A 369 10.49 -0.27 -11.68
N ASN A 370 10.04 0.27 -10.55
CA ASN A 370 8.61 0.30 -10.21
C ASN A 370 7.78 1.07 -11.25
N ASP A 371 8.29 2.22 -11.71
CA ASP A 371 7.59 3.07 -12.67
C ASP A 371 7.52 2.41 -14.07
N THR A 372 8.49 1.56 -14.42
CA THR A 372 8.58 0.91 -15.74
C THR A 372 7.95 -0.48 -15.78
N LEU A 373 8.19 -1.32 -14.77
CA LEU A 373 7.79 -2.73 -14.71
C LEU A 373 6.66 -3.01 -13.71
N GLY A 374 6.23 -1.99 -12.96
CA GLY A 374 5.14 -2.05 -12.00
C GLY A 374 5.57 -2.55 -10.61
N HIS A 375 4.77 -2.21 -9.60
CA HIS A 375 5.05 -2.53 -8.20
C HIS A 375 5.17 -4.03 -7.90
N PHE A 376 4.42 -4.90 -8.61
CA PHE A 376 4.53 -6.35 -8.42
C PHE A 376 5.93 -6.87 -8.74
N PHE A 377 6.56 -6.33 -9.78
CA PHE A 377 7.92 -6.68 -10.16
C PHE A 377 8.92 -6.20 -9.11
N GLY A 378 8.76 -4.95 -8.64
CA GLY A 378 9.57 -4.41 -7.54
C GLY A 378 9.45 -5.21 -6.25
N ASP A 379 8.24 -5.66 -5.90
CA ASP A 379 8.01 -6.51 -4.73
C ASP A 379 8.80 -7.82 -4.80
N LYS A 380 8.89 -8.43 -6.00
CA LYS A 380 9.69 -9.65 -6.22
C LYS A 380 11.19 -9.38 -6.11
N ILE A 381 11.67 -8.25 -6.60
CA ILE A 381 13.07 -7.82 -6.41
C ILE A 381 13.38 -7.67 -4.92
N LEU A 382 12.50 -7.05 -4.14
CA LEU A 382 12.70 -6.87 -2.70
C LEU A 382 12.75 -8.21 -1.95
N ILE A 383 11.92 -9.18 -2.34
CA ILE A 383 11.95 -10.55 -1.79
C ILE A 383 13.29 -11.22 -2.11
N GLN A 384 13.72 -11.22 -3.36
CA GLN A 384 14.99 -11.83 -3.78
C GLN A 384 16.19 -11.11 -3.14
N THR A 385 16.11 -9.79 -2.97
CA THR A 385 17.12 -9.00 -2.25
C THR A 385 17.25 -9.48 -0.81
N ALA A 386 16.13 -9.66 -0.11
CA ALA A 386 16.14 -10.20 1.24
C ALA A 386 16.73 -11.62 1.33
N GLU A 387 16.54 -12.45 0.30
CA GLU A 387 17.16 -13.78 0.21
C GLU A 387 18.68 -13.69 0.01
N ARG A 388 19.16 -12.85 -0.93
CA ARG A 388 20.60 -12.63 -1.15
C ARG A 388 21.29 -12.12 0.11
N LEU A 389 20.67 -11.16 0.81
CA LEU A 389 21.17 -10.65 2.09
C LEU A 389 21.30 -11.77 3.14
N LYS A 390 20.32 -12.68 3.23
CA LYS A 390 20.37 -13.82 4.16
C LYS A 390 21.47 -14.80 3.80
N ASN A 391 21.73 -15.04 2.51
CA ASN A 391 22.74 -16.00 2.06
C ASN A 391 24.18 -15.59 2.44
N VAL A 392 24.47 -14.29 2.44
CA VAL A 392 25.79 -13.77 2.84
C VAL A 392 25.93 -13.53 4.35
N SER A 393 24.87 -13.76 5.12
CA SER A 393 24.82 -13.45 6.56
C SER A 393 25.25 -14.64 7.42
N ASP A 394 25.96 -14.35 8.52
CA ASP A 394 26.33 -15.34 9.53
C ASP A 394 25.46 -15.23 10.81
N ASN A 395 25.75 -16.05 11.82
CA ASN A 395 25.03 -16.02 13.11
C ASN A 395 25.19 -14.70 13.91
N ASN A 396 26.13 -13.84 13.53
CA ASN A 396 26.36 -12.54 14.16
C ASN A 396 25.76 -11.38 13.35
N THR A 397 25.00 -11.70 12.30
CA THR A 397 24.41 -10.74 11.39
C THR A 397 22.90 -10.62 11.64
N SER A 398 22.40 -9.39 11.75
CA SER A 398 20.96 -9.11 11.85
C SER A 398 20.51 -8.20 10.72
N ILE A 399 19.47 -8.59 10.00
CA ILE A 399 18.98 -7.87 8.81
C ILE A 399 17.58 -7.32 9.09
N TYR A 400 17.38 -6.06 8.71
CA TYR A 400 16.14 -5.32 8.85
C TYR A 400 15.78 -4.67 7.51
N ARG A 401 14.48 -4.55 7.24
CA ARG A 401 13.96 -3.68 6.18
C ARG A 401 13.22 -2.53 6.85
N LEU A 402 13.70 -1.30 6.66
CA LEU A 402 13.14 -0.13 7.33
C LEU A 402 11.97 0.46 6.55
N SER A 403 12.18 0.69 5.25
CA SER A 403 11.23 1.31 4.32
C SER A 403 11.63 1.00 2.89
N GLY A 404 10.66 0.97 1.96
CA GLY A 404 10.92 0.94 0.52
C GLY A 404 11.97 -0.09 0.10
N ASP A 405 13.06 0.42 -0.46
CA ASP A 405 14.27 -0.24 -0.96
C ASP A 405 15.46 -0.19 0.01
N GLU A 406 15.25 0.26 1.25
CA GLU A 406 16.29 0.41 2.27
C GLU A 406 16.38 -0.80 3.21
N PHE A 407 17.58 -1.35 3.30
CA PHE A 407 17.93 -2.46 4.18
C PHE A 407 19.01 -2.04 5.17
N VAL A 408 18.84 -2.44 6.43
CA VAL A 408 19.84 -2.25 7.48
C VAL A 408 20.39 -3.61 7.88
N ILE A 409 21.71 -3.74 7.85
CA ILE A 409 22.43 -4.91 8.29
C ILE A 409 23.32 -4.52 9.47
N ILE A 410 23.23 -5.28 10.56
CA ILE A 410 24.04 -5.12 11.76
C ILE A 410 25.00 -6.29 11.87
N LEU A 411 26.30 -6.00 11.81
CA LEU A 411 27.37 -6.98 11.99
C LEU A 411 27.93 -6.87 13.40
N LEU A 412 27.67 -7.87 14.25
CA LEU A 412 28.19 -7.94 15.62
C LEU A 412 29.59 -8.56 15.62
N LYS A 413 30.46 -8.13 16.55
CA LYS A 413 31.82 -8.69 16.74
C LYS A 413 32.66 -8.67 15.46
N THR A 414 32.65 -7.52 14.81
CA THR A 414 33.26 -7.33 13.48
C THR A 414 34.58 -6.56 13.54
N SER A 415 35.23 -6.41 12.38
CA SER A 415 36.39 -5.55 12.14
C SER A 415 36.24 -4.87 10.79
N GLU A 416 37.04 -3.83 10.51
CA GLU A 416 36.99 -3.15 9.21
C GLU A 416 37.21 -4.11 8.04
N LYS A 417 38.19 -5.02 8.16
CA LYS A 417 38.44 -6.06 7.16
C LYS A 417 37.20 -6.93 6.91
N LYS A 418 36.54 -7.42 7.97
CA LYS A 418 35.32 -8.24 7.82
C LYS A 418 34.18 -7.46 7.18
N CYS A 419 34.04 -6.17 7.49
CA CYS A 419 33.00 -5.33 6.88
C CYS A 419 33.27 -5.12 5.39
N ARG A 420 34.54 -4.95 5.01
CA ARG A 420 34.98 -4.86 3.62
C ARG A 420 34.66 -6.15 2.85
N ASP A 421 35.08 -7.29 3.39
CA ASP A 421 34.81 -8.60 2.81
C ASP A 421 33.30 -8.85 2.65
N TYR A 422 32.48 -8.44 3.65
CA TYR A 422 31.02 -8.55 3.59
C TYR A 422 30.41 -7.67 2.49
N ALA A 423 30.85 -6.42 2.35
CA ALA A 423 30.35 -5.50 1.33
C ALA A 423 30.75 -5.93 -0.09
N GLU A 424 31.97 -6.46 -0.26
CA GLU A 424 32.43 -7.01 -1.54
C GLU A 424 31.63 -8.25 -1.93
N ASN A 425 31.40 -9.18 -0.99
CA ASN A 425 30.54 -10.35 -1.24
C ASN A 425 29.10 -9.94 -1.59
N LEU A 426 28.56 -8.91 -0.94
CA LEU A 426 27.25 -8.36 -1.31
C LEU A 426 27.26 -7.82 -2.74
N LEU A 427 28.25 -7.02 -3.13
CA LEU A 427 28.31 -6.50 -4.49
C LEU A 427 28.40 -7.63 -5.54
N GLU A 428 29.16 -8.70 -5.25
CA GLU A 428 29.23 -9.88 -6.12
C GLU A 428 27.87 -10.59 -6.26
N GLU A 429 27.13 -10.79 -5.17
CA GLU A 429 25.78 -11.38 -5.22
C GLU A 429 24.80 -10.54 -6.04
N PHE A 430 24.99 -9.22 -6.11
CA PHE A 430 24.15 -8.32 -6.90
C PHE A 430 24.54 -8.27 -8.38
N LYS A 431 25.68 -8.83 -8.80
CA LYS A 431 26.02 -8.96 -10.23
C LYS A 431 25.08 -9.92 -10.97
N VAL A 432 24.50 -10.89 -10.26
CA VAL A 432 23.52 -11.81 -10.83
C VAL A 432 22.21 -11.06 -11.08
N PRO A 433 21.67 -10.99 -12.32
CA PRO A 433 20.40 -10.30 -12.58
C PRO A 433 19.24 -10.88 -11.76
N PHE A 434 18.26 -10.03 -11.42
CA PHE A 434 17.02 -10.46 -10.77
C PHE A 434 16.06 -10.99 -11.84
N SER A 435 15.65 -12.25 -11.73
CA SER A 435 14.72 -12.88 -12.69
C SER A 435 13.33 -12.97 -12.09
N VAL A 436 12.35 -12.37 -12.76
CA VAL A 436 10.92 -12.39 -12.36
C VAL A 436 10.07 -12.63 -13.59
N ASP A 437 9.29 -13.71 -13.59
CA ASP A 437 8.38 -14.10 -14.69
C ASP A 437 9.04 -14.05 -16.09
N GLY A 438 10.29 -14.50 -16.20
CA GLY A 438 11.04 -14.57 -17.46
C GLY A 438 11.68 -13.26 -17.92
N HIS A 439 11.56 -12.18 -17.16
CA HIS A 439 12.27 -10.92 -17.40
C HIS A 439 13.44 -10.79 -16.43
N GLU A 440 14.57 -10.28 -16.91
CA GLU A 440 15.75 -10.02 -16.11
C GLU A 440 15.94 -8.51 -15.88
N ALA A 441 16.21 -8.13 -14.64
CA ALA A 441 16.54 -6.77 -14.27
C ALA A 441 17.90 -6.74 -13.56
N ALA A 442 18.82 -5.93 -14.08
CA ALA A 442 20.06 -5.61 -13.38
C ALA A 442 19.76 -4.52 -12.34
N VAL A 443 19.92 -4.86 -11.07
CA VAL A 443 19.74 -3.93 -9.94
C VAL A 443 21.04 -3.93 -9.14
N THR A 444 21.59 -2.75 -8.90
CA THR A 444 22.83 -2.58 -8.14
C THR A 444 22.55 -1.96 -6.78
N PRO A 445 23.33 -2.29 -5.74
CA PRO A 445 23.20 -1.68 -4.43
C PRO A 445 24.22 -0.55 -4.24
N SER A 446 23.82 0.50 -3.52
CA SER A 446 24.75 1.45 -2.90
C SER A 446 24.82 1.19 -1.41
N ILE A 447 26.03 1.04 -0.86
CA ILE A 447 26.24 0.54 0.51
C ILE A 447 27.01 1.56 1.36
N GLY A 448 26.48 1.93 2.52
CA GLY A 448 27.16 2.76 3.51
C GLY A 448 27.49 1.98 4.78
N ILE A 449 28.72 2.10 5.27
CA ILE A 449 29.20 1.33 6.42
C ILE A 449 29.71 2.27 7.51
N ASN A 450 29.12 2.19 8.70
CA ASN A 450 29.63 2.86 9.88
C ASN A 450 30.12 1.84 10.93
N ILE A 451 31.40 1.91 11.30
CA ILE A 451 32.00 1.02 12.30
C ILE A 451 32.09 1.77 13.62
N VAL A 452 31.54 1.18 14.67
CA VAL A 452 31.43 1.79 15.99
C VAL A 452 32.15 0.92 17.02
N SER A 453 32.95 1.56 17.88
CA SER A 453 33.60 0.90 19.02
C SER A 453 33.72 1.86 20.21
N GLY A 454 33.59 1.34 21.45
CA GLY A 454 33.88 2.11 22.66
C GLY A 454 32.70 2.92 23.21
N LYS A 455 32.93 4.15 23.68
CA LYS A 455 31.95 5.01 24.38
C LYS A 455 31.31 6.06 23.45
N GLU A 456 30.94 5.69 22.24
CA GLU A 456 30.18 6.59 21.36
C GLU A 456 28.70 6.62 21.75
N ASN A 457 28.07 7.79 21.62
CA ASN A 457 26.71 8.06 22.10
C ASN A 457 25.69 7.91 20.97
N GLN A 458 24.55 7.31 21.34
CA GLN A 458 23.26 7.16 20.62
C GLN A 458 23.25 6.34 19.32
N VAL A 459 22.28 5.42 19.21
CA VAL A 459 22.16 4.48 18.09
C VAL A 459 21.59 5.16 16.85
N GLU A 460 20.76 6.19 17.04
CA GLU A 460 20.24 7.03 15.96
C GLU A 460 21.38 7.72 15.18
N ASP A 461 22.45 8.13 15.85
CA ASP A 461 23.62 8.73 15.21
C ASP A 461 24.39 7.70 14.36
N PHE A 462 24.37 6.41 14.75
CA PHE A 462 25.08 5.36 14.01
C PHE A 462 24.46 5.06 12.64
N LEU A 463 23.13 5.08 12.54
CA LEU A 463 22.45 4.94 11.25
C LEU A 463 22.64 6.18 10.38
N LYS A 464 22.61 7.38 10.98
CA LYS A 464 22.84 8.62 10.24
C LYS A 464 24.24 8.66 9.62
N HIS A 465 25.25 8.18 10.33
CA HIS A 465 26.61 8.05 9.80
C HIS A 465 26.69 7.03 8.65
N ALA A 466 25.99 5.89 8.76
CA ALA A 466 25.91 4.91 7.66
C ALA A 466 25.19 5.48 6.43
N ASP A 467 24.16 6.30 6.64
CA ASP A 467 23.42 6.99 5.58
C ASP A 467 24.30 7.99 4.81
N VAL A 468 25.09 8.81 5.52
CA VAL A 468 26.07 9.71 4.88
C VAL A 468 27.06 8.92 4.01
N ALA A 469 27.56 7.79 4.50
CA ALA A 469 28.46 6.95 3.73
C ALA A 469 27.79 6.32 2.51
N MET A 470 26.53 5.88 2.63
CA MET A 470 25.74 5.31 1.53
C MET A 470 25.45 6.36 0.46
N TYR A 471 25.14 7.58 0.87
CA TYR A 471 24.90 8.69 -0.05
C TYR A 471 26.19 9.04 -0.82
N HIS A 472 27.34 9.07 -0.14
CA HIS A 472 28.64 9.22 -0.79
C HIS A 472 28.95 8.08 -1.77
N ALA A 473 28.56 6.84 -1.46
CA ALA A 473 28.63 5.72 -2.40
C ALA A 473 27.79 5.98 -3.67
N LYS A 474 26.57 6.52 -3.52
CA LYS A 474 25.70 6.89 -4.65
C LYS A 474 26.30 7.98 -5.54
N GLU A 475 26.97 8.98 -4.95
CA GLU A 475 27.60 10.06 -5.70
C GLU A 475 28.85 9.58 -6.46
N ASN A 476 29.61 8.64 -5.91
CA ASN A 476 30.81 8.08 -6.54
C ASN A 476 30.51 6.97 -7.57
N GLY A 477 29.42 7.12 -8.33
CA GLY A 477 29.11 6.25 -9.46
C GLY A 477 28.16 5.08 -9.16
N LYS A 478 27.61 4.97 -7.94
CA LYS A 478 26.70 3.89 -7.52
C LYS A 478 27.36 2.50 -7.60
N ASN A 479 26.61 1.43 -7.27
CA ASN A 479 27.14 0.06 -7.30
C ASN A 479 28.48 -0.13 -6.54
N ASN A 480 28.61 0.52 -5.39
CA ASN A 480 29.83 0.47 -4.58
C ASN A 480 29.50 0.57 -3.08
N TYR A 481 30.54 0.54 -2.25
CA TYR A 481 30.42 0.80 -0.82
C TYR A 481 31.31 1.96 -0.37
N SER A 482 30.92 2.63 0.72
CA SER A 482 31.75 3.62 1.40
C SER A 482 31.74 3.43 2.91
N PHE A 483 32.89 3.69 3.55
CA PHE A 483 32.98 3.75 5.01
C PHE A 483 32.74 5.17 5.49
N TYR A 484 32.00 5.31 6.59
CA TYR A 484 31.84 6.58 7.26
C TYR A 484 33.17 7.09 7.79
N THR A 485 33.41 8.39 7.59
CA THR A 485 34.50 9.14 8.22
C THR A 485 33.94 10.51 8.61
N ALA A 486 34.53 11.16 9.63
CA ALA A 486 34.09 12.50 10.04
C ALA A 486 34.21 13.52 8.88
N ALA A 487 35.25 13.38 8.04
CA ALA A 487 35.45 14.22 6.86
C ALA A 487 34.31 14.11 5.82
N LEU A 488 33.70 12.93 5.67
CA LEU A 488 32.53 12.76 4.80
C LEU A 488 31.32 13.53 5.31
N SER A 489 31.10 13.51 6.63
CA SER A 489 30.00 14.26 7.26
C SER A 489 30.16 15.77 7.05
N GLU A 490 31.38 16.28 7.24
CA GLU A 490 31.70 17.70 6.99
C GLU A 490 31.50 18.06 5.52
N THR A 491 31.92 17.21 4.59
CA THR A 491 31.76 17.42 3.15
C THR A 491 30.29 17.45 2.76
N ALA A 492 29.47 16.52 3.27
CA ALA A 492 28.03 16.49 3.00
C ALA A 492 27.32 17.73 3.58
N ALA A 493 27.65 18.13 4.81
CA ALA A 493 27.13 19.35 5.41
C ALA A 493 27.53 20.60 4.62
N ARG A 494 28.78 20.66 4.15
CA ARG A 494 29.30 21.74 3.31
C ARG A 494 28.56 21.82 1.97
N LYS A 495 28.35 20.68 1.30
CA LYS A 495 27.57 20.60 0.04
C LYS A 495 26.15 21.13 0.22
N MET A 496 25.49 20.75 1.31
CA MET A 496 24.14 21.21 1.65
C MET A 496 24.09 22.72 1.97
N MET A 497 25.11 23.28 2.63
CA MET A 497 25.22 24.73 2.81
C MET A 497 25.39 25.45 1.47
N ILE A 498 26.22 24.91 0.58
CA ILE A 498 26.44 25.46 -0.75
C ILE A 498 25.15 25.47 -1.56
N GLU A 499 24.40 24.37 -1.59
CA GLU A 499 23.13 24.28 -2.29
C GLU A 499 22.14 25.39 -1.86
N ASN A 500 22.01 25.59 -0.55
CA ASN A 500 21.08 26.56 0.03
C ASN A 500 21.50 28.01 -0.21
N GLU A 501 22.79 28.30 -0.14
CA GLU A 501 23.30 29.67 -0.30
C GLU A 501 23.51 30.05 -1.77
N LEU A 502 23.84 29.09 -2.65
CA LEU A 502 24.00 29.34 -4.09
C LEU A 502 22.70 29.89 -4.71
N GLN A 503 21.54 29.41 -4.24
CA GLN A 503 20.23 29.88 -4.70
C GLN A 503 20.02 31.38 -4.43
N LYS A 504 20.68 31.93 -3.41
CA LYS A 504 20.59 33.33 -3.00
C LYS A 504 21.74 34.17 -3.56
N ALA A 505 22.83 33.55 -4.00
CA ALA A 505 24.09 34.21 -4.31
C ALA A 505 23.98 35.21 -5.47
N ALA A 506 23.23 34.88 -6.52
CA ALA A 506 23.05 35.77 -7.69
C ALA A 506 22.32 37.07 -7.34
N GLY A 507 21.36 37.03 -6.41
CA GLY A 507 20.62 38.22 -5.96
C GLY A 507 21.36 39.06 -4.90
N ARG A 508 22.53 38.62 -4.43
CA ARG A 508 23.27 39.22 -3.31
C ARG A 508 24.68 39.71 -3.69
N GLU A 509 24.97 39.85 -4.98
CA GLU A 509 26.28 40.31 -5.49
C GLU A 509 27.48 39.50 -4.96
N GLN A 510 27.27 38.21 -4.67
CA GLN A 510 28.32 37.32 -4.15
C GLN A 510 29.10 36.62 -5.27
N LEU A 511 28.51 36.59 -6.46
CA LEU A 511 29.07 36.00 -7.67
C LEU A 511 29.71 37.09 -8.51
N PHE A 512 30.85 36.79 -9.10
CA PHE A 512 31.56 37.69 -9.99
C PHE A 512 32.36 36.89 -11.02
N LEU A 513 32.72 37.54 -12.13
CA LEU A 513 33.52 36.94 -13.20
C LEU A 513 34.96 37.42 -13.11
N VAL A 514 35.88 36.49 -13.30
CA VAL A 514 37.28 36.80 -13.63
C VAL A 514 37.55 36.30 -15.04
N TYR A 515 38.58 36.84 -15.69
CA TYR A 515 38.85 36.62 -17.09
C TYR A 515 40.26 36.08 -17.28
N GLN A 516 40.39 35.04 -18.09
CA GLN A 516 41.70 34.48 -18.47
C GLN A 516 41.97 34.77 -19.96
N PRO A 517 43.13 35.35 -20.32
CA PRO A 517 43.42 35.69 -21.70
C PRO A 517 43.77 34.45 -22.53
N LYS A 518 43.15 34.35 -23.71
CA LYS A 518 43.53 33.46 -24.81
C LYS A 518 44.53 34.19 -25.68
N VAL A 519 45.67 33.56 -25.96
CA VAL A 519 46.76 34.18 -26.73
C VAL A 519 47.07 33.40 -27.99
N ASN A 520 47.49 34.11 -29.03
CA ASN A 520 48.15 33.52 -30.17
C ASN A 520 49.56 33.08 -29.73
N LEU A 521 49.87 31.79 -29.87
CA LEU A 521 51.12 31.22 -29.35
C LEU A 521 52.37 31.75 -30.08
N LEU A 522 52.23 32.16 -31.35
CA LEU A 522 53.32 32.71 -32.15
C LEU A 522 53.58 34.19 -31.84
N THR A 523 52.53 35.02 -31.83
CA THR A 523 52.67 36.48 -31.67
C THR A 523 52.62 36.93 -30.20
N LYS A 524 52.20 36.04 -29.29
CA LYS A 524 51.89 36.34 -27.88
C LYS A 524 50.88 37.48 -27.73
N GLU A 525 50.01 37.70 -28.72
CA GLU A 525 48.92 38.67 -28.67
C GLU A 525 47.65 38.05 -28.10
N ILE A 526 46.90 38.84 -27.34
CA ILE A 526 45.61 38.40 -26.77
C ILE A 526 44.58 38.43 -27.91
N VAL A 527 43.97 37.29 -28.17
CA VAL A 527 42.95 37.09 -29.23
C VAL A 527 41.54 36.97 -28.67
N GLY A 528 41.42 36.60 -27.40
CA GLY A 528 40.15 36.45 -26.71
C GLY A 528 40.34 36.33 -25.20
N VAL A 529 39.26 36.17 -24.48
CA VAL A 529 39.25 35.93 -23.04
C VAL A 529 38.19 34.89 -22.69
N GLU A 530 38.47 34.05 -21.71
CA GLU A 530 37.50 33.14 -21.11
C GLU A 530 36.95 33.75 -19.82
N ALA A 531 35.63 33.77 -19.68
CA ALA A 531 34.93 34.24 -18.49
C ALA A 531 34.73 33.09 -17.50
N LEU A 532 35.32 33.23 -16.32
CA LEU A 532 35.34 32.20 -15.29
C LEU A 532 34.59 32.68 -14.04
N LEU A 533 33.55 31.94 -13.66
CA LEU A 533 32.72 32.26 -12.50
C LEU A 533 33.48 32.06 -11.19
N ARG A 534 33.30 33.00 -10.26
CA ARG A 534 33.83 32.93 -8.89
C ARG A 534 32.74 33.26 -7.90
N TRP A 535 32.81 32.62 -6.73
CA TRP A 535 31.87 32.86 -5.65
C TRP A 535 32.61 33.23 -4.36
N LYS A 536 32.25 34.38 -3.81
CA LYS A 536 32.74 34.85 -2.52
C LYS A 536 31.57 34.99 -1.56
N HIS A 537 31.45 34.04 -0.64
CA HIS A 537 30.43 34.03 0.38
C HIS A 537 30.93 34.72 1.68
N PRO A 538 30.09 35.48 2.40
CA PRO A 538 30.49 36.15 3.64
C PRO A 538 31.03 35.21 4.72
N GLU A 539 30.42 34.03 4.87
CA GLU A 539 30.77 33.06 5.92
C GLU A 539 31.63 31.90 5.41
N LEU A 540 31.42 31.46 4.16
CA LEU A 540 32.11 30.29 3.59
C LEU A 540 33.44 30.66 2.95
N GLY A 541 33.74 31.96 2.83
CA GLY A 541 34.92 32.48 2.16
C GLY A 541 34.81 32.37 0.64
N PHE A 542 35.96 32.17 -0.02
CA PHE A 542 36.01 31.83 -1.44
C PHE A 542 35.62 30.37 -1.63
N VAL A 543 34.54 30.12 -2.37
CA VAL A 543 34.07 28.77 -2.68
C VAL A 543 34.60 28.38 -4.05
N SER A 544 35.23 27.21 -4.15
CA SER A 544 35.87 26.75 -5.39
C SER A 544 34.82 26.48 -6.47
N PRO A 545 35.04 26.86 -7.75
CA PRO A 545 34.20 26.43 -8.87
C PRO A 545 34.00 24.92 -8.93
N GLY A 546 35.04 24.13 -8.63
CA GLY A 546 34.94 22.67 -8.56
C GLY A 546 34.07 22.14 -7.41
N GLU A 547 33.70 22.98 -6.45
CA GLU A 547 32.82 22.63 -5.33
C GLU A 547 31.36 23.03 -5.62
N PHE A 548 31.11 24.25 -6.10
CA PHE A 548 29.73 24.75 -6.26
C PHE A 548 29.11 24.50 -7.64
N ILE A 549 29.90 24.36 -8.72
CA ILE A 549 29.36 24.08 -10.06
C ILE A 549 28.68 22.69 -10.10
N PRO A 550 29.28 21.60 -9.59
CA PRO A 550 28.60 20.31 -9.54
C PRO A 550 27.29 20.36 -8.73
N VAL A 551 27.27 21.09 -7.62
CA VAL A 551 26.05 21.30 -6.83
C VAL A 551 24.98 22.03 -7.64
N ALA A 552 25.37 23.06 -8.40
CA ALA A 552 24.46 23.79 -9.28
C ALA A 552 23.89 22.88 -10.38
N GLU A 553 24.70 21.97 -10.91
CA GLU A 553 24.29 21.01 -11.94
C GLU A 553 23.34 19.96 -11.39
N ASP A 554 23.64 19.37 -10.24
CA ASP A 554 22.82 18.37 -9.55
C ASP A 554 21.42 18.94 -9.24
N THR A 555 21.39 20.16 -8.70
CA THR A 555 20.16 20.83 -8.24
C THR A 555 19.43 21.57 -9.36
N GLY A 556 20.02 21.68 -10.55
CA GLY A 556 19.46 22.40 -11.70
C GLY A 556 19.59 23.93 -11.62
N GLN A 557 20.17 24.47 -10.55
CA GLN A 557 20.44 25.90 -10.41
C GLN A 557 21.40 26.44 -11.49
N ILE A 558 22.22 25.56 -12.09
CA ILE A 558 23.17 25.90 -13.15
C ILE A 558 22.53 26.59 -14.36
N VAL A 559 21.25 26.34 -14.66
CA VAL A 559 20.55 26.98 -15.79
C VAL A 559 20.42 28.48 -15.55
N SER A 560 19.92 28.85 -14.37
CA SER A 560 19.76 30.26 -13.98
C SER A 560 21.11 30.97 -13.79
N LEU A 561 22.08 30.25 -13.21
CA LEU A 561 23.42 30.75 -12.98
C LEU A 561 24.17 30.99 -14.30
N GLY A 562 24.10 30.04 -15.22
CA GLY A 562 24.71 30.13 -16.55
C GLY A 562 24.11 31.25 -17.39
N ARG A 563 22.79 31.51 -17.29
CA ARG A 563 22.16 32.70 -17.91
C ARG A 563 22.79 33.99 -17.38
N TRP A 564 22.93 34.11 -16.06
CA TRP A 564 23.56 35.28 -15.43
C TRP A 564 25.02 35.44 -15.85
N VAL A 565 25.80 34.35 -15.90
CA VAL A 565 27.20 34.37 -16.36
C VAL A 565 27.30 34.88 -17.81
N MET A 566 26.49 34.33 -18.73
CA MET A 566 26.48 34.77 -20.13
C MET A 566 26.11 36.25 -20.25
N GLU A 567 25.12 36.70 -19.48
CA GLU A 567 24.69 38.09 -19.48
C GLU A 567 25.79 39.03 -18.99
N GLN A 568 26.41 38.72 -17.85
CA GLN A 568 27.52 39.52 -17.29
C GLN A 568 28.76 39.51 -18.20
N ALA A 569 29.09 38.38 -18.83
CA ALA A 569 30.16 38.30 -19.80
C ALA A 569 29.89 39.22 -21.00
N CYS A 570 28.68 39.16 -21.57
CA CYS A 570 28.30 40.01 -22.70
C CYS A 570 28.23 41.51 -22.33
N GLU A 571 27.76 41.83 -21.12
CA GLU A 571 27.76 43.20 -20.60
C GLU A 571 29.20 43.73 -20.41
N GLN A 572 30.11 42.92 -19.87
CA GLN A 572 31.52 43.31 -19.72
C GLN A 572 32.20 43.53 -21.08
N GLN A 573 31.95 42.67 -22.06
CA GLN A 573 32.44 42.84 -23.43
C GLN A 573 31.95 44.17 -24.03
N ARG A 574 30.69 44.55 -23.77
CA ARG A 574 30.17 45.84 -24.19
C ARG A 574 30.90 47.01 -23.52
N VAL A 575 31.18 46.91 -22.23
CA VAL A 575 31.94 47.92 -21.48
C VAL A 575 33.33 48.11 -22.10
N TRP A 576 34.03 47.02 -22.43
CA TRP A 576 35.34 47.10 -23.07
C TRP A 576 35.30 47.78 -24.46
N LEU A 577 34.31 47.42 -25.28
CA LEU A 577 34.11 48.07 -26.59
C LEU A 577 33.85 49.58 -26.46
N ASN A 578 33.02 49.98 -25.49
CA ASN A 578 32.72 51.40 -25.24
C ASN A 578 33.94 52.19 -24.74
N ARG A 579 34.90 51.52 -24.08
CA ARG A 579 36.18 52.10 -23.66
C ARG A 579 37.22 52.16 -24.78
N GLY A 580 36.87 51.76 -26.01
CA GLY A 580 37.76 51.80 -27.17
C GLY A 580 38.80 50.67 -27.22
N MET A 581 38.56 49.57 -26.49
CA MET A 581 39.41 48.39 -26.54
C MET A 581 39.21 47.60 -27.84
N PRO A 582 40.21 46.79 -28.24
CA PRO A 582 40.07 45.86 -29.35
C PRO A 582 38.88 44.93 -29.13
N SER A 583 38.20 44.58 -30.23
CA SER A 583 37.13 43.58 -30.19
C SER A 583 37.73 42.20 -29.94
N LEU A 584 37.62 41.69 -28.72
CA LEU A 584 38.02 40.34 -28.34
C LEU A 584 36.87 39.35 -28.43
N GLY A 585 37.14 38.07 -28.67
CA GLY A 585 36.17 37.01 -28.39
C GLY A 585 36.05 36.79 -26.88
N ILE A 586 34.82 36.68 -26.36
CA ILE A 586 34.54 36.29 -24.97
C ILE A 586 33.95 34.89 -24.94
N SER A 587 34.60 34.00 -24.21
CA SER A 587 34.23 32.59 -24.12
C SER A 587 33.54 32.31 -22.80
N VAL A 588 32.44 31.57 -22.84
CA VAL A 588 31.63 31.24 -21.66
C VAL A 588 31.35 29.74 -21.63
N ASN A 589 31.65 29.12 -20.50
CA ASN A 589 31.34 27.72 -20.22
C ASN A 589 29.84 27.49 -20.08
N VAL A 590 29.33 26.46 -20.75
CA VAL A 590 27.92 26.04 -20.73
C VAL A 590 27.83 24.58 -20.31
N SER A 591 27.11 24.31 -19.22
CA SER A 591 26.88 22.94 -18.78
C SER A 591 25.94 22.19 -19.73
N VAL A 592 26.07 20.86 -19.77
CA VAL A 592 25.19 19.99 -20.59
C VAL A 592 23.72 20.22 -20.23
N ARG A 593 23.41 20.36 -18.93
CA ARG A 593 22.05 20.58 -18.44
C ARG A 593 21.49 21.93 -18.89
N GLN A 594 22.32 22.97 -18.95
CA GLN A 594 21.92 24.28 -19.48
C GLN A 594 21.74 24.21 -21.01
N PHE A 595 22.65 23.55 -21.71
CA PHE A 595 22.62 23.42 -23.16
C PHE A 595 21.36 22.69 -23.66
N GLN A 596 20.95 21.62 -22.97
CA GLN A 596 19.73 20.85 -23.28
C GLN A 596 18.44 21.51 -22.74
N HIS A 597 18.52 22.65 -22.06
CA HIS A 597 17.34 23.31 -21.54
C HIS A 597 16.52 23.92 -22.69
N SER A 598 15.20 23.67 -22.70
CA SER A 598 14.29 24.10 -23.77
C SER A 598 14.35 25.59 -24.12
N GLU A 599 14.59 26.47 -23.14
CA GLU A 599 14.66 27.92 -23.34
C GLU A 599 16.08 28.44 -23.70
N PHE A 600 17.11 27.58 -23.75
CA PHE A 600 18.51 28.01 -23.91
C PHE A 600 18.75 28.91 -25.13
N LEU A 601 18.27 28.51 -26.31
CA LEU A 601 18.42 29.30 -27.55
C LEU A 601 17.69 30.65 -27.48
N LYS A 602 16.59 30.73 -26.74
CA LYS A 602 15.85 31.98 -26.55
C LYS A 602 16.61 32.91 -25.63
N ASP A 603 17.14 32.39 -24.54
CA ASP A 603 17.95 33.13 -23.56
C ASP A 603 19.17 33.77 -24.22
N VAL A 604 19.90 33.01 -25.04
CA VAL A 604 21.05 33.51 -25.80
C VAL A 604 20.65 34.66 -26.72
N ARG A 605 19.53 34.55 -27.44
CA ARG A 605 19.04 35.64 -28.31
C ARG A 605 18.64 36.89 -27.53
N GLU A 606 18.00 36.72 -26.37
CA GLU A 606 17.61 37.82 -25.51
C GLU A 606 18.82 38.56 -24.96
N ILE A 607 19.85 37.83 -24.49
CA ILE A 607 21.10 38.41 -23.97
C ILE A 607 21.83 39.18 -25.06
N LEU A 608 21.98 38.61 -26.26
CA LEU A 608 22.60 39.29 -27.39
C LEU A 608 21.83 40.54 -27.81
N LYS A 609 20.49 40.50 -27.78
CA LYS A 609 19.66 41.68 -28.07
C LYS A 609 19.78 42.76 -26.99
N LYS A 610 19.83 42.37 -25.72
CA LYS A 610 19.92 43.29 -24.57
C LYS A 610 21.28 43.99 -24.51
N THR A 611 22.36 43.23 -24.64
CA THR A 611 23.74 43.75 -24.57
C THR A 611 24.18 44.35 -25.91
N GLY A 612 23.61 43.88 -27.02
CA GLY A 612 23.83 44.29 -28.40
C GLY A 612 25.18 43.87 -28.98
N ILE A 613 25.97 43.04 -28.28
CA ILE A 613 27.26 42.59 -28.81
C ILE A 613 27.04 41.80 -30.11
N LYS A 614 28.02 41.80 -31.00
CA LYS A 614 27.90 41.01 -32.23
C LYS A 614 27.97 39.52 -31.86
N PRO A 615 27.14 38.64 -32.45
CA PRO A 615 27.15 37.21 -32.13
C PRO A 615 28.53 36.56 -32.26
N CYS A 616 29.34 36.99 -33.24
CA CYS A 616 30.70 36.50 -33.46
C CYS A 616 31.71 36.87 -32.37
N GLN A 617 31.33 37.71 -31.40
CA GLN A 617 32.15 38.06 -30.26
C GLN A 617 31.91 37.13 -29.07
N LEU A 618 30.86 36.30 -29.10
CA LEU A 618 30.56 35.32 -28.07
C LEU A 618 30.97 33.92 -28.57
N GLU A 619 31.75 33.24 -27.75
CA GLU A 619 32.10 31.83 -27.90
C GLU A 619 31.46 31.05 -26.75
N LEU A 620 30.76 29.96 -27.06
CA LEU A 620 30.18 29.07 -26.06
C LEU A 620 30.99 27.78 -25.99
N GLU A 621 31.52 27.50 -24.81
CA GLU A 621 32.35 26.33 -24.53
C GLU A 621 31.49 25.24 -23.91
N ILE A 622 31.55 24.04 -24.49
CA ILE A 622 30.66 22.93 -24.13
C ILE A 622 31.49 21.66 -24.02
N THR A 623 31.28 20.88 -22.97
CA THR A 623 32.03 19.64 -22.77
C THR A 623 31.65 18.56 -23.78
N GLU A 624 32.55 17.59 -24.03
CA GLU A 624 32.30 16.48 -24.96
C GLU A 624 31.08 15.60 -24.60
N SER A 625 30.56 15.71 -23.37
CA SER A 625 29.39 14.94 -22.89
C SER A 625 28.11 15.20 -23.68
N ILE A 626 28.01 16.30 -24.43
CA ILE A 626 26.88 16.54 -25.35
C ILE A 626 26.76 15.50 -26.46
N MET A 627 27.84 14.75 -26.74
CA MET A 627 27.84 13.68 -27.74
C MET A 627 26.94 12.49 -27.36
N GLN A 628 26.41 12.44 -26.13
CA GLN A 628 25.44 11.43 -25.71
C GLN A 628 24.08 11.57 -26.41
N ASP A 629 23.67 12.79 -26.79
CA ASP A 629 22.48 13.06 -27.60
C ASP A 629 22.83 13.90 -28.84
N ILE A 630 23.25 13.20 -29.90
CA ILE A 630 23.78 13.81 -31.12
C ILE A 630 22.70 14.57 -31.88
N GLU A 631 21.49 14.04 -31.96
CA GLU A 631 20.43 14.64 -32.78
C GLU A 631 19.97 15.98 -32.21
N GLU A 632 19.76 16.06 -30.90
CA GLU A 632 19.40 17.30 -30.24
C GLU A 632 20.57 18.29 -30.27
N SER A 633 21.77 17.84 -29.92
CA SER A 633 22.96 18.70 -29.89
C SER A 633 23.27 19.31 -31.25
N THR A 634 23.14 18.53 -32.33
CA THR A 634 23.34 19.04 -33.70
C THR A 634 22.36 20.15 -34.05
N LYS A 635 21.08 20.02 -33.65
CA LYS A 635 20.06 21.06 -33.90
C LYS A 635 20.39 22.36 -33.18
N ILE A 636 20.79 22.27 -31.91
CA ILE A 636 21.12 23.44 -31.08
C ILE A 636 22.38 24.13 -31.62
N LEU A 637 23.46 23.37 -31.86
CA LEU A 637 24.71 23.92 -32.42
C LEU A 637 24.49 24.56 -33.79
N ALA A 638 23.70 23.93 -34.69
CA ALA A 638 23.37 24.52 -35.98
C ALA A 638 22.58 25.84 -35.84
N ALA A 639 21.70 25.93 -34.84
CA ALA A 639 20.97 27.16 -34.55
C ALA A 639 21.89 28.27 -34.00
N LEU A 640 22.86 27.94 -33.14
CA LEU A 640 23.87 28.87 -32.64
C LEU A 640 24.77 29.37 -33.79
N LYS A 641 25.23 28.46 -34.65
CA LYS A 641 26.04 28.80 -35.83
C LYS A 641 25.29 29.72 -36.79
N LYS A 642 23.97 29.49 -36.98
CA LYS A 642 23.11 30.38 -37.79
C LYS A 642 22.95 31.78 -37.18
N LEU A 643 23.03 31.91 -35.86
CA LEU A 643 23.08 33.21 -35.19
C LEU A 643 24.44 33.90 -35.35
N GLY A 644 25.49 33.16 -35.75
CA GLY A 644 26.86 33.65 -35.89
C GLY A 644 27.68 33.57 -34.60
N ILE A 645 27.25 32.75 -33.64
CA ILE A 645 27.95 32.50 -32.37
C ILE A 645 28.99 31.41 -32.60
N GLN A 646 30.19 31.58 -32.04
CA GLN A 646 31.24 30.56 -32.09
C GLN A 646 31.00 29.48 -31.04
N THR A 647 31.32 28.23 -31.36
CA THR A 647 31.17 27.11 -30.43
C THR A 647 32.46 26.31 -30.33
N SER A 648 32.86 25.98 -29.10
CA SER A 648 34.04 25.16 -28.83
C SER A 648 33.68 23.92 -28.04
N ILE A 649 34.37 22.81 -28.33
CA ILE A 649 34.35 21.64 -27.45
C ILE A 649 35.45 21.76 -26.42
N ASP A 650 35.07 21.67 -25.16
CA ASP A 650 35.96 21.72 -24.00
C ASP A 650 36.30 20.34 -23.44
N ASP A 651 37.41 20.25 -22.69
CA ASP A 651 37.93 19.03 -22.05
C ASP A 651 38.09 17.82 -23.01
N PHE A 652 38.43 18.07 -24.28
CA PHE A 652 38.46 17.00 -25.29
C PHE A 652 39.53 15.94 -24.98
N GLY A 653 39.12 14.68 -24.90
CA GLY A 653 39.99 13.52 -24.73
C GLY A 653 39.86 12.78 -23.39
N LYS A 654 39.11 13.31 -22.41
CA LYS A 654 38.88 12.64 -21.12
C LYS A 654 37.92 11.43 -21.20
N GLY A 655 37.09 11.32 -22.23
CA GLY A 655 36.11 10.26 -22.43
C GLY A 655 36.14 9.60 -23.81
N TYR A 656 35.17 8.72 -24.06
CA TYR A 656 35.09 7.91 -25.29
C TYR A 656 34.44 8.70 -26.44
N SER A 657 35.13 9.71 -26.96
CA SER A 657 34.67 10.47 -28.11
C SER A 657 34.85 9.67 -29.41
N SER A 658 33.76 9.39 -30.12
CA SER A 658 33.83 8.79 -31.46
C SER A 658 34.18 9.87 -32.49
N LEU A 659 35.33 9.71 -33.15
CA LEU A 659 35.78 10.54 -34.29
C LEU A 659 34.67 10.81 -35.33
N LEU A 660 33.81 9.81 -35.56
CA LEU A 660 32.69 9.91 -36.48
C LEU A 660 31.63 10.92 -36.03
N ILE A 661 31.45 11.08 -34.71
CA ILE A 661 30.49 12.02 -34.13
C ILE A 661 31.04 13.44 -34.25
N LEU A 662 32.32 13.63 -33.91
CA LEU A 662 32.98 14.93 -33.98
C LEU A 662 32.86 15.57 -35.38
N GLN A 663 33.01 14.77 -36.44
CA GLN A 663 32.87 15.22 -37.83
C GLN A 663 31.46 15.75 -38.17
N LYS A 664 30.42 15.28 -37.48
CA LYS A 664 29.02 15.66 -37.75
C LYS A 664 28.59 16.92 -37.01
N LEU A 665 29.28 17.32 -35.95
CA LEU A 665 28.90 18.44 -35.13
C LEU A 665 29.36 19.76 -35.78
N PRO A 666 28.49 20.79 -35.90
CA PRO A 666 28.84 22.05 -36.55
C PRO A 666 29.61 23.00 -35.61
N ILE A 667 30.68 22.49 -34.98
CA ILE A 667 31.56 23.22 -34.06
C ILE A 667 32.64 24.02 -34.81
N ASP A 668 33.29 24.95 -34.12
CA ASP A 668 34.31 25.83 -34.69
C ASP A 668 35.69 25.62 -34.08
N VAL A 669 35.76 25.29 -32.78
CA VAL A 669 37.00 25.21 -32.01
C VAL A 669 37.05 23.92 -31.17
N LEU A 670 38.24 23.37 -31.01
CA LEU A 670 38.54 22.24 -30.13
C LEU A 670 39.57 22.67 -29.09
N LYS A 671 39.24 22.54 -27.80
CA LYS A 671 40.11 22.85 -26.67
C LYS A 671 40.73 21.56 -26.13
N ILE A 672 42.05 21.56 -25.98
CA ILE A 672 42.81 20.43 -25.45
C ILE A 672 42.94 20.59 -23.94
N ASP A 673 42.42 19.61 -23.20
CA ASP A 673 42.41 19.62 -21.74
C ASP A 673 43.81 19.73 -21.13
N LYS A 674 43.91 20.47 -20.02
CA LYS A 674 45.14 20.62 -19.24
C LYS A 674 45.79 19.28 -18.87
N SER A 675 45.05 18.22 -18.59
CA SER A 675 45.63 16.91 -18.22
C SER A 675 46.51 16.32 -19.34
N PHE A 676 46.27 16.71 -20.60
CA PHE A 676 47.15 16.32 -21.70
C PHE A 676 48.42 17.17 -21.79
N ILE A 677 48.34 18.43 -21.36
CA ILE A 677 49.43 19.40 -21.41
C ILE A 677 50.39 19.24 -20.23
N ASP A 678 49.89 18.90 -19.04
CA ASP A 678 50.67 18.72 -17.81
C ASP A 678 51.78 17.65 -17.98
N ASP A 679 51.46 16.52 -18.62
CA ASP A 679 52.36 15.37 -18.78
C ASP A 679 53.10 15.35 -20.14
N MET A 680 53.17 16.48 -20.87
CA MET A 680 53.85 16.56 -22.18
C MET A 680 55.37 16.30 -22.15
N GLU A 681 55.97 16.04 -20.99
CA GLU A 681 57.36 15.59 -20.88
C GLU A 681 57.54 14.09 -21.21
N ASN A 682 56.44 13.32 -21.23
CA ASN A 682 56.45 11.90 -21.60
C ASN A 682 56.16 11.70 -23.09
N ASP A 683 57.00 10.93 -23.79
CA ASP A 683 56.88 10.63 -25.23
C ASP A 683 55.50 10.09 -25.63
N GLY A 684 54.88 9.28 -24.77
CA GLY A 684 53.53 8.73 -25.01
C GLY A 684 52.46 9.82 -25.06
N GLN A 685 52.53 10.79 -24.15
CA GLN A 685 51.56 11.88 -24.03
C GLN A 685 51.74 12.91 -25.16
N GLN A 686 52.98 13.21 -25.54
CA GLN A 686 53.27 14.09 -26.69
C GLN A 686 52.62 13.59 -27.98
N SER A 687 52.64 12.28 -28.21
CA SER A 687 52.01 11.66 -29.38
C SER A 687 50.50 11.88 -29.40
N ILE A 688 49.83 11.80 -28.25
CA ILE A 688 48.40 12.06 -28.11
C ILE A 688 48.08 13.53 -28.42
N VAL A 689 48.81 14.48 -27.82
CA VAL A 689 48.62 15.91 -28.07
C VAL A 689 48.81 16.25 -29.55
N LYS A 690 49.88 15.74 -30.16
CA LYS A 690 50.13 15.91 -31.60
C LYS A 690 49.00 15.36 -32.47
N THR A 691 48.43 14.21 -32.08
CA THR A 691 47.33 13.57 -32.80
C THR A 691 46.04 14.39 -32.70
N ILE A 692 45.72 14.92 -31.51
CA ILE A 692 44.54 15.78 -31.29
C ILE A 692 44.67 17.07 -32.12
N ILE A 693 45.85 17.71 -32.13
CA ILE A 693 46.08 18.92 -32.93
C ILE A 693 45.91 18.62 -34.43
N ALA A 694 46.56 17.56 -34.93
CA ALA A 694 46.45 17.16 -36.33
C ALA A 694 44.99 16.83 -36.73
N MET A 695 44.22 16.22 -35.83
CA MET A 695 42.81 15.91 -36.04
C MET A 695 41.97 17.19 -36.17
N GLY A 696 42.11 18.13 -35.23
CA GLY A 696 41.39 19.41 -35.27
C GLY A 696 41.69 20.18 -36.57
N LEU A 697 42.97 20.27 -36.95
CA LEU A 697 43.38 20.92 -38.20
C LEU A 697 42.79 20.23 -39.44
N ASN A 698 42.80 18.90 -39.50
CA ASN A 698 42.23 18.15 -40.63
C ASN A 698 40.69 18.29 -40.74
N LEU A 699 40.01 18.58 -39.63
CA LEU A 699 38.58 18.87 -39.60
C LEU A 699 38.27 20.36 -39.84
N ASN A 700 39.27 21.19 -40.14
CA ASN A 700 39.18 22.65 -40.25
C ASN A 700 38.64 23.33 -38.98
N LEU A 701 38.96 22.79 -37.81
CA LEU A 701 38.65 23.37 -36.51
C LEU A 701 39.81 24.24 -36.01
N GLY A 702 39.51 25.32 -35.30
CA GLY A 702 40.51 26.00 -34.48
C GLY A 702 40.94 25.09 -33.32
N VAL A 703 42.22 25.11 -32.96
CA VAL A 703 42.73 24.31 -31.85
C VAL A 703 43.32 25.24 -30.79
N ILE A 704 42.87 25.08 -29.54
CA ILE A 704 43.35 25.83 -28.37
C ILE A 704 43.92 24.84 -27.36
N ALA A 705 45.14 25.07 -26.89
CA ALA A 705 45.72 24.28 -25.81
C ALA A 705 45.54 24.98 -24.45
N GLU A 706 45.07 24.25 -23.44
CA GLU A 706 44.82 24.79 -22.11
C GLU A 706 45.88 24.40 -21.08
N GLY A 707 46.03 25.22 -20.03
CA GLY A 707 46.93 24.88 -18.93
C GLY A 707 48.42 24.95 -19.29
N ILE A 708 48.80 25.83 -20.22
CA ILE A 708 50.22 26.06 -20.53
C ILE A 708 50.89 26.78 -19.35
N GLU A 709 51.82 26.11 -18.66
CA GLU A 709 52.49 26.62 -17.46
C GLU A 709 53.97 26.95 -17.69
N ASN A 710 54.63 26.32 -18.67
CA ASN A 710 56.06 26.50 -18.92
C ASN A 710 56.42 26.71 -20.40
N GLU A 711 57.61 27.27 -20.66
CA GLU A 711 58.09 27.59 -22.02
C GLU A 711 58.36 26.35 -22.88
N LEU A 712 58.64 25.18 -22.27
CA LEU A 712 58.84 23.93 -23.01
C LEU A 712 57.53 23.47 -23.66
N GLN A 713 56.44 23.45 -22.89
CA GLN A 713 55.09 23.16 -23.39
C GLN A 713 54.71 24.11 -24.53
N LEU A 714 54.97 25.41 -24.37
CA LEU A 714 54.73 26.41 -25.41
C LEU A 714 55.48 26.09 -26.70
N LYS A 715 56.77 25.78 -26.61
CA LYS A 715 57.60 25.47 -27.78
C LYS A 715 57.10 24.22 -28.50
N THR A 716 56.79 23.15 -27.76
CA THR A 716 56.25 21.90 -28.33
C THR A 716 54.92 22.13 -29.04
N LEU A 717 54.02 22.92 -28.45
CA LEU A 717 52.72 23.25 -29.06
C LEU A 717 52.86 24.05 -30.36
N ILE A 718 53.82 24.99 -30.42
CA ILE A 718 54.14 25.74 -31.63
C ILE A 718 54.71 24.81 -32.71
N GLU A 719 55.60 23.88 -32.36
CA GLU A 719 56.14 22.87 -33.28
C GLU A 719 55.04 21.97 -33.86
N TYR A 720 53.98 21.71 -33.10
CA TYR A 720 52.80 20.95 -33.54
C TYR A 720 51.77 21.81 -34.28
N GLN A 721 52.07 23.07 -34.57
CA GLN A 721 51.20 24.01 -35.28
C GLN A 721 49.92 24.39 -34.51
N CYS A 722 49.93 24.28 -33.18
CA CYS A 722 48.87 24.87 -32.36
C CYS A 722 48.99 26.39 -32.40
N SER A 723 47.92 27.07 -32.81
CA SER A 723 47.94 28.53 -33.06
C SER A 723 47.52 29.36 -31.85
N MET A 724 46.73 28.78 -30.95
CA MET A 724 46.15 29.46 -29.80
C MET A 724 46.34 28.64 -28.53
N GLY A 725 46.43 29.32 -27.40
CA GLY A 725 46.43 28.65 -26.11
C GLY A 725 46.19 29.59 -24.95
N GLN A 726 46.02 28.99 -23.78
CA GLN A 726 45.80 29.68 -22.52
C GLN A 726 46.47 28.92 -21.38
N GLY A 727 46.85 29.65 -20.33
CA GLY A 727 47.52 29.06 -19.18
C GLY A 727 48.27 30.06 -18.33
N TYR A 728 48.81 29.57 -17.20
CA TYR A 728 49.46 30.40 -16.19
C TYR A 728 50.81 30.97 -16.64
N LEU A 729 51.40 30.43 -17.72
CA LEU A 729 52.56 31.05 -18.37
C LEU A 729 52.27 32.48 -18.82
N PHE A 730 51.03 32.76 -19.26
CA PHE A 730 50.62 34.07 -19.77
C PHE A 730 49.97 34.93 -18.70
N SER A 731 48.91 34.39 -18.09
CA SER A 731 48.23 35.03 -16.96
C SER A 731 47.34 34.03 -16.24
N LYS A 732 47.20 34.24 -14.93
CA LYS A 732 46.12 33.63 -14.15
C LYS A 732 44.78 34.30 -14.51
N PRO A 733 43.64 33.71 -14.14
CA PRO A 733 42.36 34.40 -14.19
C PRO A 733 42.42 35.67 -13.34
N VAL A 734 42.08 36.81 -13.93
CA VAL A 734 42.21 38.14 -13.31
C VAL A 734 40.92 38.95 -13.42
N PRO A 735 40.71 39.96 -12.54
CA PRO A 735 39.61 40.91 -12.68
C PRO A 735 39.62 41.63 -14.05
N PRO A 736 38.47 42.16 -14.50
CA PRO A 736 38.37 42.79 -15.81
C PRO A 736 39.35 43.95 -15.99
N GLU A 737 39.63 44.73 -14.95
CA GLU A 737 40.54 45.88 -14.98
C GLU A 737 41.96 45.49 -15.40
N ASN A 738 42.44 44.32 -14.95
CA ASN A 738 43.78 43.84 -15.28
C ASN A 738 43.89 43.41 -16.75
N ILE A 739 42.80 42.89 -17.35
CA ILE A 739 42.78 42.63 -18.80
C ILE A 739 42.93 43.94 -19.58
N GLU A 740 42.30 45.02 -19.12
CA GLU A 740 42.43 46.34 -19.75
C GLU A 740 43.89 46.83 -19.72
N GLU A 741 44.56 46.68 -18.58
CA GLU A 741 45.99 47.01 -18.43
C GLU A 741 46.88 46.18 -19.36
N MET A 742 46.63 44.87 -19.48
CA MET A 742 47.39 43.98 -20.36
C MET A 742 47.26 44.36 -21.84
N LEU A 743 46.08 44.84 -22.26
CA LEU A 743 45.82 45.30 -23.62
C LEU A 743 46.41 46.69 -23.90
N LEU A 744 46.34 47.60 -22.92
CA LEU A 744 46.83 48.98 -23.05
C LEU A 744 48.36 49.09 -22.90
N GLY A 745 48.98 48.27 -22.03
CA GLY A 745 50.42 48.27 -21.75
C GLY A 745 51.31 47.90 -22.95
N LYS A 746 50.76 47.34 -24.03
CA LYS A 746 51.49 47.13 -25.29
C LYS A 746 51.58 48.38 -26.17
N LYS A 747 50.70 49.38 -26.02
CA LYS A 747 50.76 50.62 -26.82
C LYS A 747 51.91 51.56 -26.39
N SER A 748 52.42 51.45 -25.16
CA SER A 748 53.49 52.34 -24.64
C SER A 748 54.92 51.91 -25.01
N ARG A 749 55.15 50.71 -25.56
CA ARG A 749 56.48 50.25 -26.02
C ARG A 749 56.80 50.54 -27.50
N GLY A 750 55.85 51.11 -28.26
CA GLY A 750 56.02 51.41 -29.69
C GLY A 750 56.30 52.88 -30.05
N SER A 751 56.47 53.78 -29.06
CA SER A 751 56.61 55.23 -29.33
C SER A 751 57.63 55.96 -28.43
N GLN A 752 58.77 55.33 -28.15
CA GLN A 752 59.99 56.07 -27.84
C GLN A 752 61.07 55.69 -28.85
N THR A 753 61.16 56.57 -29.85
CA THR A 753 62.15 56.69 -30.93
C THR A 753 63.59 56.86 -30.43
N GLY A 754 64.57 56.50 -31.27
CA GLY A 754 65.91 57.11 -31.22
C GLY A 754 67.02 56.17 -31.63
#